data_AF-A0A4V2SPT8-F1
#
_entry.id   AF-A0A4V2SPT8-F1
#
_cell.length_a   1.000
_cell.length_b   1.000
_cell.length_c   1.000
_cell.angle_alpha   90.00
_cell.angle_beta   90.00
_cell.angle_gamma   90.00
#
_symmetry.space_group_name_H-M   'P 1'
#
loop_
_entity.id
_entity.type
_entity.pdbx_description
1 polymer ?
#
loop_
_entity_poly.entity_id
_entity_poly.type
_entity_poly.pdbx_seq_one_letter_code
_entity_poly.pdbx_strand_id
1 'polypeptide(L)'
;MPAERGYEQQLGPPRAVPLPQAGAGAFGAGVGAAIAELGAAGHAQDLRRYQLDRQQKADSEAADFNARFAVARTDADHFVTDLRHNPKPGGEGHAVAVTDWWRARADGLADGIADDRVRRSALAQLGEFGQRLSSNEYQWQEGQRVGKLTTDQLQATQASANRARRLPDPDAFAQELSLGRQGIEALAGVPPEVREKLGRDFDEKVSTGYLQGLIERDPAAVPRVLDSGAFDSILPPEVAEHLRRGAEVQLRRGEAEARARQAQELALVRQQLRAREVDLAAGAGSGDDRRAVAAQWHALGDDAKAEEWRGRAVAFDAVQHTRDWTLPQLDQRVAELSAKQARGALDGDEAHELRGLTEQRRATAERLAEPGGALLQQQYASGQPVAPLDPRDPASLRARADQAVAAAARYGRAAPEPLLRTELPGFHDLVHGGPAQRLEALAALQGFGDPRVIRAAATQAAGSEDGAFRVAAQLPLSVAREVLRGEETLRSAPKVFDEARARVDFAKWYGPVLAPLGGYRDDVFRAAKSFYAQRAVDGGLHQYDPGRFAEAVETVLGRQPGANGATGGVAHTPGGLVLVPQGMSGDELMRRFARASAADYARASGGRSARWSDGHVMTRGEFATMLPTAVGDGRYAFRSGGRMVKDEHGDDYTVDVRQLGQ
;
A
#
# COMPACT_ATOMS: atom_id res chain seq x y z
N MET A 1 60.07 -6.40 102.57
CA MET A 1 60.77 -5.16 102.17
C MET A 1 60.04 -3.99 102.80
N PRO A 2 60.73 -3.11 103.53
CA PRO A 2 60.20 -2.37 104.68
C PRO A 2 59.99 -0.86 104.40
N ALA A 3 59.22 -0.19 105.27
CA ALA A 3 59.61 1.08 105.90
C ALA A 3 58.69 1.39 107.10
N GLU A 4 59.33 1.59 108.25
CA GLU A 4 58.80 1.97 109.56
C GLU A 4 58.50 3.48 109.68
N ARG A 5 57.77 3.83 110.76
CA ARG A 5 58.08 4.82 111.83
C ARG A 5 56.77 5.09 112.59
N GLY A 6 56.67 5.13 113.92
CA GLY A 6 57.62 5.14 115.04
C GLY A 6 56.95 5.85 116.24
N TYR A 7 57.56 5.73 117.43
CA TYR A 7 57.33 6.49 118.69
C TYR A 7 56.17 6.04 119.62
N GLU A 8 56.29 5.94 120.95
CA GLU A 8 57.43 5.92 121.90
C GLU A 8 56.89 5.52 123.30
N GLN A 9 57.83 5.39 124.23
CA GLN A 9 57.85 4.80 125.57
C GLN A 9 57.28 5.73 126.68
N GLN A 10 56.68 5.20 127.75
CA GLN A 10 56.96 5.66 129.13
C GLN A 10 56.54 4.64 130.20
N LEU A 11 57.54 4.12 130.91
CA LEU A 11 57.45 3.31 132.13
C LEU A 11 57.26 4.22 133.36
N GLY A 12 56.59 3.73 134.39
CA GLY A 12 56.62 4.28 135.75
C GLY A 12 56.63 3.16 136.82
N PRO A 13 57.26 3.37 137.99
CA PRO A 13 57.97 2.33 138.77
C PRO A 13 57.20 1.84 140.04
N PRO A 14 57.76 0.92 140.85
CA PRO A 14 57.00 -0.12 141.57
C PRO A 14 56.54 0.29 142.98
N ARG A 15 55.56 -0.44 143.54
CA ARG A 15 55.25 -0.41 144.98
C ARG A 15 55.50 -1.77 145.62
N ALA A 16 56.27 -1.73 146.69
CA ALA A 16 56.79 -2.86 147.47
C ALA A 16 55.81 -3.27 148.60
N VAL A 17 55.73 -4.59 148.84
CA VAL A 17 55.70 -5.29 150.17
C VAL A 17 54.40 -5.13 151.00
N PRO A 18 53.77 -6.23 151.48
CA PRO A 18 54.28 -6.98 152.64
C PRO A 18 54.30 -8.50 152.50
N LEU A 19 55.38 -9.10 153.02
CA LEU A 19 55.39 -10.50 153.47
C LEU A 19 54.39 -10.66 154.62
N PRO A 20 53.36 -11.53 154.52
CA PRO A 20 52.62 -11.99 155.68
C PRO A 20 53.46 -13.04 156.41
N GLN A 21 53.65 -12.79 157.70
CA GLN A 21 54.14 -13.76 158.67
C GLN A 21 53.33 -15.05 158.63
N ALA A 22 54.02 -16.15 158.90
CA ALA A 22 53.51 -17.51 158.82
C ALA A 22 52.26 -17.74 159.69
N GLY A 23 51.29 -18.43 159.11
CA GLY A 23 50.36 -19.29 159.83
C GLY A 23 50.36 -20.65 159.15
N ALA A 24 50.30 -21.73 159.92
CA ALA A 24 50.33 -23.13 159.46
C ALA A 24 49.10 -23.56 158.60
N GLY A 25 48.39 -22.59 157.99
CA GLY A 25 47.27 -22.79 157.09
C GLY A 25 47.68 -22.62 155.63
N ALA A 26 47.73 -23.76 154.94
CA ALA A 26 47.29 -23.90 153.56
C ALA A 26 48.24 -23.47 152.43
N PHE A 27 49.30 -24.23 152.30
CA PHE A 27 50.04 -24.62 151.09
C PHE A 27 49.15 -25.17 149.92
N GLY A 28 47.85 -24.85 149.87
CA GLY A 28 46.87 -25.38 148.89
C GLY A 28 46.07 -24.32 148.11
N ALA A 29 46.01 -23.06 148.56
CA ALA A 29 45.22 -22.03 147.90
C ALA A 29 45.90 -21.40 146.65
N GLY A 30 47.24 -21.35 146.63
CA GLY A 30 47.99 -20.70 145.54
C GLY A 30 47.94 -21.44 144.20
N VAL A 31 47.80 -22.77 144.23
CA VAL A 31 47.69 -23.58 143.00
C VAL A 31 46.30 -23.41 142.36
N GLY A 32 45.24 -23.31 143.17
CA GLY A 32 43.87 -23.14 142.66
C GLY A 32 43.63 -21.79 141.96
N ALA A 33 44.20 -20.70 142.49
CA ALA A 33 44.06 -19.37 141.90
C ALA A 33 44.78 -19.23 140.55
N ALA A 34 46.00 -19.77 140.44
CA ALA A 34 46.76 -19.76 139.18
C ALA A 34 46.08 -20.58 138.08
N ILE A 35 45.40 -21.69 138.43
CA ILE A 35 44.63 -22.50 137.49
C ILE A 35 43.38 -21.76 136.99
N ALA A 36 42.67 -21.04 137.87
CA ALA A 36 41.48 -20.27 137.48
C ALA A 36 41.82 -19.10 136.53
N GLU A 37 42.95 -18.43 136.73
CA GLU A 37 43.40 -17.31 135.90
C GLU A 37 43.89 -17.79 134.52
N LEU A 38 44.58 -18.93 134.45
CA LEU A 38 44.89 -19.62 133.19
C LEU A 38 43.62 -20.09 132.47
N GLY A 39 42.61 -20.56 133.19
CA GLY A 39 41.31 -20.95 132.62
C GLY A 39 40.53 -19.78 132.02
N ALA A 40 40.51 -18.63 132.70
CA ALA A 40 39.86 -17.41 132.20
C ALA A 40 40.57 -16.81 130.99
N ALA A 41 41.91 -16.80 130.98
CA ALA A 41 42.71 -16.37 129.84
C ALA A 41 42.52 -17.29 128.62
N GLY A 42 42.48 -18.61 128.83
CA GLY A 42 42.15 -19.60 127.80
C GLY A 42 40.76 -19.38 127.21
N HIS A 43 39.74 -19.21 128.06
CA HIS A 43 38.36 -18.98 127.60
C HIS A 43 38.19 -17.67 126.81
N ALA A 44 38.85 -16.58 127.23
CA ALA A 44 38.84 -15.31 126.50
C ALA A 44 39.55 -15.43 125.13
N GLN A 45 40.62 -16.22 125.05
CA GLN A 45 41.31 -16.51 123.80
C GLN A 45 40.46 -17.39 122.88
N ASP A 46 39.74 -18.37 123.43
CA ASP A 46 38.81 -19.23 122.69
C ASP A 46 37.61 -18.45 122.14
N LEU A 47 37.06 -17.51 122.90
CA LEU A 47 35.99 -16.62 122.41
C LEU A 47 36.46 -15.70 121.27
N ARG A 48 37.68 -15.15 121.37
CA ARG A 48 38.27 -14.34 120.29
C ARG A 48 38.56 -15.19 119.06
N ARG A 49 39.07 -16.42 119.23
CA ARG A 49 39.25 -17.38 118.13
C ARG A 49 37.91 -17.71 117.47
N TYR A 50 36.88 -18.02 118.26
CA TYR A 50 35.53 -18.27 117.73
C TYR A 50 34.94 -17.08 116.97
N GLN A 51 35.15 -15.85 117.45
CA GLN A 51 34.70 -14.63 116.75
C GLN A 51 35.47 -14.40 115.45
N LEU A 52 36.79 -14.61 115.45
CA LEU A 52 37.63 -14.52 114.26
C LEU A 52 37.27 -15.62 113.24
N ASP A 53 37.04 -16.85 113.69
CA ASP A 53 36.65 -17.98 112.84
C ASP A 53 35.26 -17.73 112.24
N ARG A 54 34.31 -17.19 113.02
CA ARG A 54 32.99 -16.80 112.52
C ARG A 54 33.09 -15.65 111.52
N GLN A 55 33.93 -14.66 111.76
CA GLN A 55 34.14 -13.54 110.84
C GLN A 55 34.80 -14.01 109.54
N GLN A 56 35.88 -14.81 109.63
CA GLN A 56 36.53 -15.41 108.46
C GLN A 56 35.57 -16.29 107.65
N LYS A 57 34.68 -17.03 108.33
CA LYS A 57 33.62 -17.81 107.67
C LYS A 57 32.57 -16.94 107.00
N ALA A 58 32.11 -15.87 107.63
CA ALA A 58 31.16 -14.93 107.01
C ALA A 58 31.79 -14.20 105.81
N ASP A 59 33.06 -13.81 105.92
CA ASP A 59 33.81 -13.16 104.84
C ASP A 59 34.04 -14.12 103.66
N SER A 60 34.32 -15.41 103.93
CA SER A 60 34.45 -16.42 102.88
C SER A 60 33.11 -16.75 102.21
N GLU A 61 32.03 -16.87 102.97
CA GLU A 61 30.67 -17.04 102.44
C GLU A 61 30.24 -15.84 101.59
N ALA A 62 30.56 -14.62 102.01
CA ALA A 62 30.29 -13.41 101.24
C ALA A 62 31.13 -13.32 99.96
N ALA A 63 32.42 -13.68 100.02
CA ALA A 63 33.30 -13.72 98.85
C ALA A 63 32.83 -14.76 97.82
N ASP A 64 32.45 -15.96 98.28
CA ASP A 64 31.93 -17.03 97.44
C ASP A 64 30.59 -16.64 96.80
N PHE A 65 29.66 -16.04 97.56
CA PHE A 65 28.43 -15.48 97.00
C PHE A 65 28.73 -14.42 95.94
N ASN A 66 29.61 -13.46 96.22
CA ASN A 66 29.95 -12.39 95.27
C ASN A 66 30.57 -12.95 93.98
N ALA A 67 31.39 -14.01 94.07
CA ALA A 67 31.94 -14.69 92.90
C ALA A 67 30.83 -15.38 92.08
N ARG A 68 29.94 -16.13 92.73
CA ARG A 68 28.79 -16.79 92.08
C ARG A 68 27.83 -15.77 91.45
N PHE A 69 27.56 -14.66 92.14
CA PHE A 69 26.71 -13.58 91.66
C PHE A 69 27.34 -12.83 90.47
N ALA A 70 28.66 -12.60 90.49
CA ALA A 70 29.36 -12.00 89.35
C ALA A 70 29.25 -12.87 88.08
N VAL A 71 29.41 -14.20 88.21
CA VAL A 71 29.19 -15.13 87.10
C VAL A 71 27.74 -15.08 86.62
N ALA A 72 26.77 -15.12 87.53
CA ALA A 72 25.35 -15.05 87.17
C ALA A 72 24.96 -13.74 86.45
N ARG A 73 25.60 -12.61 86.77
CA ARG A 73 25.43 -11.35 86.05
C ARG A 73 25.95 -11.43 84.61
N THR A 74 27.14 -12.00 84.43
CA THR A 74 27.70 -12.23 83.09
C THR A 74 26.82 -13.17 82.27
N ASP A 75 26.30 -14.25 82.88
CA ASP A 75 25.36 -15.17 82.24
C ASP A 75 24.07 -14.43 81.81
N ALA A 76 23.58 -13.49 82.64
CA ALA A 76 22.41 -12.69 82.34
C ALA A 76 22.64 -11.78 81.13
N ASP A 77 23.80 -11.13 81.07
CA ASP A 77 24.18 -10.27 79.95
C ASP A 77 24.27 -11.08 78.64
N HIS A 78 24.85 -12.30 78.68
CA HIS A 78 24.87 -13.20 77.53
C HIS A 78 23.47 -13.63 77.10
N PHE A 79 22.63 -14.06 78.04
CA PHE A 79 21.26 -14.47 77.75
C PHE A 79 20.43 -13.34 77.12
N VAL A 80 20.50 -12.14 77.70
CA VAL A 80 19.83 -10.95 77.15
C VAL A 80 20.34 -10.65 75.75
N THR A 81 21.67 -10.69 75.56
CA THR A 81 22.29 -10.43 74.26
C THR A 81 21.79 -11.43 73.21
N ASP A 82 21.80 -12.72 73.49
CA ASP A 82 21.35 -13.77 72.56
C ASP A 82 19.86 -13.59 72.20
N LEU A 83 19.03 -13.28 73.20
CA LEU A 83 17.60 -13.07 72.99
C LEU A 83 17.33 -11.81 72.15
N ARG A 84 18.13 -10.75 72.34
CA ARG A 84 18.05 -9.52 71.53
C ARG A 84 18.59 -9.68 70.10
N HIS A 85 19.45 -10.66 69.84
CA HIS A 85 19.93 -10.95 68.49
C HIS A 85 18.86 -11.62 67.62
N ASN A 86 17.97 -12.41 68.23
CA ASN A 86 16.89 -13.09 67.52
C ASN A 86 15.51 -12.85 68.18
N PRO A 87 15.04 -11.60 68.23
CA PRO A 87 13.81 -11.32 68.92
C PRO A 87 12.60 -11.70 68.08
N LYS A 88 11.52 -12.12 68.75
CA LYS A 88 10.21 -12.29 68.10
C LYS A 88 9.72 -10.93 67.56
N PRO A 89 8.85 -10.91 66.53
CA PRO A 89 8.35 -9.66 65.95
C PRO A 89 7.79 -8.70 67.01
N GLY A 90 8.39 -7.50 67.12
CA GLY A 90 7.98 -6.49 68.11
C GLY A 90 8.44 -6.78 69.56
N GLY A 91 9.40 -7.69 69.75
CA GLY A 91 9.95 -8.03 71.06
C GLY A 91 9.00 -8.84 71.97
N GLU A 92 7.95 -9.44 71.41
CA GLU A 92 6.90 -10.10 72.18
C GLU A 92 7.45 -11.20 73.12
N GLY A 93 7.13 -11.08 74.41
CA GLY A 93 7.52 -12.04 75.45
C GLY A 93 8.98 -11.92 75.90
N HIS A 94 9.75 -10.96 75.39
CA HIS A 94 11.18 -10.78 75.70
C HIS A 94 11.42 -10.48 77.18
N ALA A 95 10.73 -9.48 77.75
CA ALA A 95 10.91 -9.10 79.15
C ALA A 95 10.49 -10.22 80.12
N VAL A 96 9.46 -10.99 79.76
CA VAL A 96 9.00 -12.15 80.53
C VAL A 96 10.06 -13.25 80.52
N ALA A 97 10.60 -13.59 79.35
CA ALA A 97 11.64 -14.61 79.20
C ALA A 97 12.92 -14.27 80.00
N VAL A 98 13.36 -13.01 79.98
CA VAL A 98 14.52 -12.57 80.79
C VAL A 98 14.22 -12.61 82.29
N THR A 99 13.02 -12.18 82.69
CA THR A 99 12.63 -12.17 84.10
C THR A 99 12.53 -13.60 84.66
N ASP A 100 11.93 -14.53 83.92
CA ASP A 100 11.79 -15.92 84.33
C ASP A 100 13.14 -16.64 84.37
N TRP A 101 14.01 -16.38 83.38
CA TRP A 101 15.38 -16.89 83.39
C TRP A 101 16.16 -16.40 84.63
N TRP A 102 16.07 -15.11 84.95
CA TRP A 102 16.75 -14.55 86.12
C TRP A 102 16.24 -15.16 87.44
N ARG A 103 14.92 -15.31 87.60
CA ARG A 103 14.35 -15.96 88.80
C ARG A 103 14.90 -17.37 88.97
N ALA A 104 14.84 -18.19 87.92
CA ALA A 104 15.34 -19.56 87.96
C ALA A 104 16.85 -19.62 88.28
N ARG A 105 17.63 -18.64 87.79
CA ARG A 105 19.07 -18.55 88.09
C ARG A 105 19.34 -18.07 89.52
N ALA A 106 18.51 -17.17 90.05
CA ALA A 106 18.68 -16.55 91.36
C ALA A 106 18.33 -17.50 92.53
N ASP A 107 17.39 -18.42 92.33
CA ASP A 107 16.84 -19.29 93.38
C ASP A 107 17.89 -20.14 94.12
N GLY A 108 19.06 -20.43 93.50
CA GLY A 108 20.14 -21.20 94.12
C GLY A 108 21.40 -20.40 94.52
N LEU A 109 21.43 -19.08 94.29
CA LEU A 109 22.65 -18.29 94.49
C LEU A 109 22.95 -18.00 95.98
N ALA A 110 21.92 -17.94 96.82
CA ALA A 110 22.08 -17.74 98.26
C ALA A 110 22.27 -19.05 99.05
N ASP A 111 22.23 -20.19 98.36
CA ASP A 111 22.37 -21.50 98.98
C ASP A 111 23.79 -21.71 99.54
N GLY A 112 23.85 -22.37 100.70
CA GLY A 112 25.11 -22.66 101.41
C GLY A 112 25.61 -21.56 102.35
N ILE A 113 25.00 -20.36 102.35
CA ILE A 113 25.35 -19.28 103.28
C ILE A 113 24.73 -19.58 104.66
N ALA A 114 25.55 -19.83 105.68
CA ALA A 114 25.08 -20.14 107.01
C ALA A 114 24.86 -18.88 107.86
N ASP A 115 25.54 -17.77 107.58
CA ASP A 115 25.35 -16.51 108.32
C ASP A 115 24.16 -15.68 107.80
N ASP A 116 23.20 -15.38 108.68
CA ASP A 116 21.96 -14.65 108.35
C ASP A 116 22.19 -13.22 107.84
N ARG A 117 23.29 -12.57 108.24
CA ARG A 117 23.61 -11.22 107.77
C ARG A 117 24.06 -11.28 106.31
N VAL A 118 24.93 -12.23 105.98
CA VAL A 118 25.42 -12.46 104.62
C VAL A 118 24.26 -12.87 103.71
N ARG A 119 23.39 -13.78 104.18
CA ARG A 119 22.22 -14.24 103.42
C ARG A 119 21.23 -13.11 103.09
N ARG A 120 20.92 -12.23 104.06
CA ARG A 120 20.03 -11.07 103.81
C ARG A 120 20.63 -10.08 102.82
N SER A 121 21.93 -9.82 102.92
CA SER A 121 22.65 -8.97 101.95
C SER A 121 22.60 -9.57 100.54
N ALA A 122 22.83 -10.88 100.42
CA ALA A 122 22.76 -11.61 99.16
C ALA A 122 21.37 -11.50 98.50
N LEU A 123 20.30 -11.76 99.25
CA LEU A 123 18.92 -11.66 98.74
C LEU A 123 18.55 -10.24 98.28
N ALA A 124 19.02 -9.20 98.99
CA ALA A 124 18.80 -7.81 98.59
C ALA A 124 19.49 -7.48 97.24
N GLN A 125 20.75 -7.93 97.05
CA GLN A 125 21.48 -7.74 95.79
C GLN A 125 20.83 -8.46 94.61
N LEU A 126 20.34 -9.69 94.83
CA LEU A 126 19.60 -10.46 93.81
C LEU A 126 18.29 -9.78 93.40
N GLY A 127 17.54 -9.26 94.38
CA GLY A 127 16.29 -8.54 94.14
C GLY A 127 16.50 -7.22 93.39
N GLU A 128 17.49 -6.41 93.78
CA GLU A 128 17.80 -5.14 93.13
C GLU A 128 18.24 -5.34 91.66
N PHE A 129 19.11 -6.32 91.41
CA PHE A 129 19.53 -6.62 90.05
C PHE A 129 18.37 -7.13 89.19
N GLY A 130 17.55 -8.05 89.72
CA GLY A 130 16.39 -8.58 89.01
C GLY A 130 15.37 -7.50 88.61
N GLN A 131 15.10 -6.54 89.50
CA GLN A 131 14.20 -5.42 89.20
C GLN A 131 14.76 -4.50 88.10
N ARG A 132 16.05 -4.14 88.17
CA ARG A 132 16.69 -3.33 87.13
C ARG A 132 16.70 -4.04 85.78
N LEU A 133 17.04 -5.32 85.77
CA LEU A 133 17.05 -6.16 84.57
C LEU A 133 15.64 -6.21 83.93
N SER A 134 14.61 -6.53 84.72
CA SER A 134 13.23 -6.59 84.24
C SER A 134 12.74 -5.26 83.68
N SER A 135 13.01 -4.14 84.36
CA SER A 135 12.64 -2.80 83.90
C SER A 135 13.34 -2.41 82.58
N ASN A 136 14.64 -2.70 82.46
CA ASN A 136 15.40 -2.39 81.25
C ASN A 136 14.91 -3.19 80.04
N GLU A 137 14.64 -4.48 80.23
CA GLU A 137 14.14 -5.34 79.14
C GLU A 137 12.69 -5.04 78.77
N TYR A 138 11.87 -4.60 79.72
CA TYR A 138 10.53 -4.08 79.42
C TYR A 138 10.59 -2.84 78.52
N GLN A 139 11.47 -1.88 78.83
CA GLN A 139 11.68 -0.69 77.99
C GLN A 139 12.18 -1.06 76.59
N TRP A 140 13.09 -2.03 76.48
CA TRP A 140 13.58 -2.52 75.20
C TRP A 140 12.46 -3.18 74.38
N GLN A 141 11.65 -4.05 74.99
CA GLN A 141 10.51 -4.69 74.34
C GLN A 141 9.51 -3.66 73.81
N GLU A 142 9.19 -2.64 74.62
CA GLU A 142 8.27 -1.58 74.22
C GLU A 142 8.83 -0.75 73.05
N GLY A 143 10.14 -0.47 73.05
CA GLY A 143 10.81 0.17 71.92
C GLY A 143 10.72 -0.65 70.62
N GLN A 144 10.90 -1.96 70.68
CA GLN A 144 10.73 -2.86 69.53
C GLN A 144 9.29 -2.91 69.03
N ARG A 145 8.31 -2.94 69.94
CA ARG A 145 6.89 -2.92 69.61
C ARG A 145 6.52 -1.66 68.81
N VAL A 146 6.96 -0.49 69.27
CA VAL A 146 6.75 0.79 68.57
C VAL A 146 7.46 0.81 67.21
N GLY A 147 8.68 0.29 67.13
CA GLY A 147 9.42 0.18 65.87
C GLY A 147 8.70 -0.68 64.82
N LYS A 148 8.15 -1.82 65.25
CA LYS A 148 7.34 -2.69 64.38
C LYS A 148 6.07 -1.98 63.90
N LEU A 149 5.30 -1.37 64.80
CA LEU A 149 4.07 -0.64 64.43
C LEU A 149 4.34 0.46 63.40
N THR A 150 5.44 1.19 63.56
CA THR A 150 5.88 2.22 62.61
C THR A 150 6.18 1.61 61.24
N THR A 151 6.88 0.47 61.21
CA THR A 151 7.25 -0.23 59.97
C THR A 151 6.02 -0.80 59.26
N ASP A 152 5.12 -1.44 60.00
CA ASP A 152 3.85 -1.99 59.46
C ASP A 152 2.99 -0.85 58.87
N GLN A 153 2.96 0.31 59.53
CA GLN A 153 2.25 1.48 59.03
C GLN A 153 2.87 2.02 57.73
N LEU A 154 4.21 2.06 57.61
CA LEU A 154 4.86 2.47 56.35
C LEU A 154 4.50 1.53 55.18
N GLN A 155 4.37 0.22 55.44
CA GLN A 155 3.90 -0.73 54.43
C GLN A 155 2.43 -0.49 54.07
N ALA A 156 1.58 -0.21 55.06
CA ALA A 156 0.18 0.15 54.84
C ALA A 156 0.03 1.45 54.02
N THR A 157 0.88 2.46 54.28
CA THR A 157 0.97 3.68 53.49
C THR A 157 1.25 3.38 52.02
N GLN A 158 2.24 2.52 51.73
CA GLN A 158 2.58 2.15 50.36
C GLN A 158 1.42 1.44 49.65
N ALA A 159 0.72 0.54 50.34
CA ALA A 159 -0.47 -0.11 49.80
C ALA A 159 -1.59 0.89 49.50
N SER A 160 -1.78 1.87 50.39
CA SER A 160 -2.78 2.94 50.24
C SER A 160 -2.46 3.86 49.05
N ALA A 161 -1.19 4.22 48.84
CA ALA A 161 -0.75 4.99 47.67
C ALA A 161 -1.05 4.27 46.34
N ASN A 162 -0.81 2.95 46.30
CA ASN A 162 -1.16 2.14 45.13
C ASN A 162 -2.68 2.04 44.89
N ARG A 163 -3.48 2.00 45.96
CA ARG A 163 -4.95 2.06 45.85
C ARG A 163 -5.40 3.43 45.34
N ALA A 164 -4.85 4.51 45.89
CA ALA A 164 -5.17 5.88 45.54
C ALA A 164 -4.98 6.17 44.04
N ARG A 165 -3.93 5.60 43.42
CA ARG A 165 -3.71 5.66 41.96
C ARG A 165 -4.90 5.15 41.14
N ARG A 166 -5.70 4.23 41.68
CA ARG A 166 -6.85 3.64 40.96
C ARG A 166 -8.16 4.31 41.29
N LEU A 167 -8.21 5.20 42.29
CA LEU A 167 -9.46 5.84 42.73
C LEU A 167 -9.98 6.84 41.69
N PRO A 168 -11.20 6.69 41.18
CA PRO A 168 -11.69 7.45 40.04
C PRO A 168 -12.18 8.86 40.40
N ASP A 169 -12.57 9.09 41.66
CA ASP A 169 -13.18 10.35 42.10
C ASP A 169 -12.45 10.97 43.32
N PRO A 170 -12.62 12.29 43.56
CA PRO A 170 -12.00 12.99 44.68
C PRO A 170 -12.55 12.59 46.05
N ASP A 171 -13.81 12.15 46.14
CA ASP A 171 -14.46 11.80 47.40
C ASP A 171 -13.89 10.51 47.99
N ALA A 172 -13.68 9.49 47.15
CA ALA A 172 -13.01 8.26 47.54
C ALA A 172 -11.55 8.51 47.95
N PHE A 173 -10.87 9.46 47.31
CA PHE A 173 -9.53 9.89 47.71
C PHE A 173 -9.55 10.55 49.10
N ALA A 174 -10.47 11.48 49.35
CA ALA A 174 -10.63 12.12 50.65
C ALA A 174 -10.95 11.09 51.76
N GLN A 175 -11.76 10.08 51.43
CA GLN A 175 -12.08 8.97 52.34
C GLN A 175 -10.84 8.12 52.65
N GLU A 176 -10.03 7.78 51.65
CA GLU A 176 -8.77 7.04 51.84
C GLU A 176 -7.79 7.80 52.74
N LEU A 177 -7.68 9.12 52.55
CA LEU A 177 -6.88 9.99 53.42
C LEU A 177 -7.40 9.97 54.86
N SER A 178 -8.71 10.14 55.05
CA SER A 178 -9.33 10.13 56.37
C SER A 178 -9.13 8.80 57.10
N LEU A 179 -9.35 7.67 56.42
CA LEU A 179 -9.21 6.33 57.01
C LEU A 179 -7.77 6.04 57.44
N GLY A 180 -6.79 6.44 56.62
CA GLY A 180 -5.39 6.27 56.97
C GLY A 180 -4.95 7.13 58.15
N ARG A 181 -5.38 8.40 58.21
CA ARG A 181 -5.12 9.28 59.37
C ARG A 181 -5.72 8.72 60.66
N GLN A 182 -6.97 8.23 60.62
CA GLN A 182 -7.60 7.56 61.77
C GLN A 182 -6.81 6.32 62.21
N GLY A 183 -6.30 5.53 61.25
CA GLY A 183 -5.44 4.38 61.53
C GLY A 183 -4.14 4.77 62.24
N ILE A 184 -3.49 5.86 61.81
CA ILE A 184 -2.26 6.39 62.44
C ILE A 184 -2.54 6.94 63.84
N GLU A 185 -3.65 7.65 64.02
CA GLU A 185 -4.07 8.19 65.32
C GLU A 185 -4.35 7.07 66.33
N ALA A 186 -4.90 5.95 65.87
CA ALA A 186 -5.22 4.78 66.69
C ALA A 186 -4.00 3.94 67.14
N LEU A 187 -2.78 4.28 66.69
CA LEU A 187 -1.55 3.56 67.08
C LEU A 187 -1.22 3.76 68.56
N ALA A 188 -1.64 2.81 69.40
CA ALA A 188 -1.45 2.83 70.84
C ALA A 188 0.04 2.70 71.24
N GLY A 189 0.50 3.64 72.09
CA GLY A 189 1.86 3.70 72.64
C GLY A 189 2.93 4.29 71.71
N VAL A 190 2.54 4.77 70.52
CA VAL A 190 3.46 5.53 69.64
C VAL A 190 3.49 7.00 70.07
N PRO A 191 4.68 7.62 70.24
CA PRO A 191 4.78 9.03 70.61
C PRO A 191 4.05 9.97 69.62
N PRO A 192 3.45 11.08 70.08
CA PRO A 192 2.74 12.03 69.22
C PRO A 192 3.57 12.53 68.03
N GLU A 193 4.85 12.87 68.25
CA GLU A 193 5.75 13.34 67.20
C GLU A 193 6.00 12.30 66.09
N VAL A 194 6.02 11.01 66.45
CA VAL A 194 6.18 9.92 65.47
C VAL A 194 4.90 9.73 64.68
N ARG A 195 3.73 9.82 65.33
CA ARG A 195 2.42 9.76 64.64
C ARG A 195 2.26 10.93 63.66
N GLU A 196 2.67 12.13 64.03
CA GLU A 196 2.61 13.30 63.13
C GLU A 196 3.51 13.13 61.89
N LYS A 197 4.73 12.60 62.07
CA LYS A 197 5.62 12.27 60.94
C LYS A 197 5.03 11.19 60.03
N LEU A 198 4.44 10.14 60.61
CA LEU A 198 3.74 9.09 59.84
C LEU A 198 2.53 9.66 59.09
N GLY A 199 1.78 10.59 59.69
CA GLY A 199 0.66 11.28 59.05
C GLY A 199 1.09 12.07 57.83
N ARG A 200 2.16 12.87 57.95
CA ARG A 200 2.72 13.63 56.82
C ARG A 200 3.22 12.72 55.69
N ASP A 201 4.00 11.68 56.00
CA ASP A 201 4.46 10.71 55.00
C ASP A 201 3.30 9.99 54.30
N PHE A 202 2.24 9.67 55.07
CA PHE A 202 1.03 9.07 54.53
C PHE A 202 0.31 9.99 53.55
N ASP A 203 0.02 11.23 53.95
CA ASP A 203 -0.68 12.18 53.12
C ASP A 203 0.07 12.46 51.81
N GLU A 204 1.39 12.63 51.88
CA GLU A 204 2.25 12.89 50.71
C GLU A 204 2.22 11.72 49.71
N LYS A 205 2.45 10.48 50.18
CA LYS A 205 2.51 9.30 49.30
C LYS A 205 1.16 8.96 48.68
N VAL A 206 0.08 9.06 49.45
CA VAL A 206 -1.28 8.77 48.98
C VAL A 206 -1.72 9.81 47.96
N SER A 207 -1.45 11.09 48.23
CA SER A 207 -1.71 12.20 47.29
C SER A 207 -0.92 12.07 45.99
N THR A 208 0.37 11.71 46.09
CA THR A 208 1.22 11.43 44.92
C THR A 208 0.67 10.28 44.09
N GLY A 209 0.25 9.19 44.75
CA GLY A 209 -0.37 8.03 44.08
C GLY A 209 -1.65 8.42 43.33
N TYR A 210 -2.54 9.18 43.97
CA TYR A 210 -3.78 9.67 43.35
C TYR A 210 -3.52 10.52 42.10
N LEU A 211 -2.62 11.50 42.20
CA LEU A 211 -2.28 12.39 41.09
C LEU A 211 -1.58 11.65 39.94
N GLN A 212 -0.73 10.66 40.24
CA GLN A 212 -0.19 9.77 39.21
C GLN A 212 -1.29 9.00 38.47
N GLY A 213 -2.32 8.54 39.19
CA GLY A 213 -3.50 7.93 38.57
C GLY A 213 -4.30 8.91 37.72
N LEU A 214 -4.39 10.16 38.16
CA LEU A 214 -5.05 11.22 37.40
C LEU A 214 -4.29 11.54 36.11
N ILE A 215 -2.95 11.58 36.13
CA ILE A 215 -2.11 11.72 34.91
C ILE A 215 -2.45 10.66 33.86
N GLU A 216 -2.74 9.43 34.28
CA GLU A 216 -3.05 8.32 33.36
C GLU A 216 -4.46 8.39 32.76
N ARG A 217 -5.41 8.95 33.50
CA ARG A 217 -6.85 8.96 33.12
C ARG A 217 -7.29 10.27 32.49
N ASP A 218 -6.88 11.39 33.08
CA ASP A 218 -7.16 12.75 32.64
C ASP A 218 -5.95 13.65 32.96
N PRO A 219 -4.91 13.64 32.12
CA PRO A 219 -3.73 14.48 32.34
C PRO A 219 -4.06 15.98 32.32
N ALA A 220 -5.15 16.42 31.69
CA ALA A 220 -5.56 17.82 31.68
C ALA A 220 -6.19 18.28 33.00
N ALA A 221 -6.67 17.36 33.85
CA ALA A 221 -7.14 17.69 35.19
C ALA A 221 -6.00 18.00 36.17
N VAL A 222 -4.81 17.43 35.97
CA VAL A 222 -3.70 17.52 36.94
C VAL A 222 -3.25 18.96 37.20
N PRO A 223 -2.98 19.82 36.20
CA PRO A 223 -2.66 21.22 36.45
C PRO A 223 -3.79 21.95 37.20
N ARG A 224 -5.05 21.74 36.79
CA ARG A 224 -6.22 22.38 37.43
C ARG A 224 -6.35 22.01 38.91
N VAL A 225 -6.09 20.75 39.24
CA VAL A 225 -6.15 20.23 40.60
C VAL A 225 -4.99 20.75 41.45
N LEU A 226 -3.77 20.80 40.90
CA LEU A 226 -2.61 21.40 41.58
C LEU A 226 -2.79 22.90 41.79
N ASP A 227 -3.27 23.64 40.79
CA ASP A 227 -3.46 25.09 40.85
C ASP A 227 -4.62 25.50 41.79
N SER A 228 -5.48 24.56 42.19
CA SER A 228 -6.55 24.80 43.18
C SER A 228 -6.03 25.04 44.60
N GLY A 229 -4.76 24.75 44.86
CA GLY A 229 -4.13 24.85 46.18
C GLY A 229 -4.49 23.72 47.16
N ALA A 230 -5.33 22.77 46.75
CA ALA A 230 -5.78 21.66 47.61
C ALA A 230 -4.64 20.75 48.10
N PHE A 231 -3.48 20.78 47.43
CA PHE A 231 -2.31 19.96 47.74
C PHE A 231 -1.13 20.76 48.31
N ASP A 232 -1.22 22.09 48.42
CA ASP A 232 -0.09 22.95 48.82
C ASP A 232 0.41 22.66 50.24
N SER A 233 -0.49 22.23 51.14
CA SER A 233 -0.14 21.85 52.51
C SER A 233 0.32 20.40 52.65
N ILE A 234 0.26 19.61 51.56
CA ILE A 234 0.48 18.16 51.57
C ILE A 234 1.72 17.77 50.75
N LEU A 235 1.90 18.37 49.57
CA LEU A 235 2.96 18.05 48.64
C LEU A 235 4.07 19.09 48.67
N PRO A 236 5.35 18.67 48.68
CA PRO A 236 6.45 19.57 48.40
C PRO A 236 6.36 20.17 46.98
N PRO A 237 6.79 21.43 46.78
CA PRO A 237 6.76 22.08 45.46
C PRO A 237 7.44 21.27 44.35
N GLU A 238 8.54 20.58 44.65
CA GLU A 238 9.29 19.79 43.68
C GLU A 238 8.48 18.59 43.16
N VAL A 239 7.66 17.98 44.03
CA VAL A 239 6.79 16.84 43.70
C VAL A 239 5.62 17.31 42.83
N ALA A 240 4.99 18.43 43.18
CA ALA A 240 3.93 19.04 42.38
C ALA A 240 4.42 19.37 40.95
N GLU A 241 5.61 19.95 40.82
CA GLU A 241 6.22 20.29 39.53
C GLU A 241 6.58 19.05 38.69
N HIS A 242 7.01 17.97 39.34
CA HIS A 242 7.26 16.70 38.67
C HIS A 242 5.97 16.10 38.10
N LEU A 243 4.89 16.12 38.88
CA LEU A 243 3.57 15.63 38.44
C LEU A 243 3.00 16.49 37.30
N ARG A 244 3.16 17.82 37.37
CA ARG A 244 2.78 18.75 36.29
C ARG A 244 3.48 18.41 34.97
N ARG A 245 4.81 18.20 35.01
CA ARG A 245 5.59 17.77 33.82
C ARG A 245 5.16 16.39 33.30
N GLY A 246 4.83 15.46 34.20
CA GLY A 246 4.31 14.14 33.83
C GLY A 246 3.02 14.23 33.02
N ALA A 247 2.10 15.12 33.42
CA ALA A 247 0.86 15.38 32.70
C ALA A 247 1.09 15.98 31.30
N GLU A 248 1.98 16.98 31.18
CA GLU A 248 2.31 17.61 29.89
C GLU A 248 2.88 16.61 28.87
N VAL A 249 3.73 15.68 29.31
CA VAL A 249 4.28 14.63 28.45
C VAL A 249 3.18 13.72 27.90
N GLN A 250 2.21 13.33 28.72
CA GLN A 250 1.09 12.50 28.27
C GLN A 250 0.17 13.24 27.29
N LEU A 251 -0.10 14.54 27.52
CA LEU A 251 -0.85 15.36 26.56
C LEU A 251 -0.16 15.44 25.20
N ARG A 252 1.15 15.75 25.18
CA ARG A 252 1.93 15.79 23.94
C ARG A 252 1.96 14.44 23.23
N ARG A 253 2.02 13.34 23.98
CA ARG A 253 1.95 11.98 23.43
C ARG A 253 0.60 11.72 22.76
N GLY A 254 -0.51 12.05 23.42
CA GLY A 254 -1.86 11.91 22.84
C GLY A 254 -2.04 12.73 21.56
N GLU A 255 -1.56 13.98 21.53
CA GLU A 255 -1.59 14.83 20.34
C GLU A 255 -0.71 14.29 19.20
N ALA A 256 0.46 13.73 19.51
CA ALA A 256 1.35 13.13 18.53
C ALA A 256 0.72 11.85 17.92
N GLU A 257 0.11 11.00 18.76
CA GLU A 257 -0.59 9.80 18.30
C GLU A 257 -1.81 10.16 17.43
N ALA A 258 -2.58 11.19 17.79
CA ALA A 258 -3.69 11.68 16.98
C ALA A 258 -3.23 12.21 15.62
N ARG A 259 -2.17 13.02 15.59
CA ARG A 259 -1.55 13.50 14.34
C ARG A 259 -1.01 12.35 13.47
N ALA A 260 -0.39 11.34 14.10
CA ALA A 260 0.11 10.17 13.38
C ALA A 260 -1.02 9.35 12.75
N ARG A 261 -2.15 9.15 13.45
CA ARG A 261 -3.34 8.46 12.91
C ARG A 261 -3.93 9.21 11.72
N GLN A 262 -4.13 10.53 11.83
CA GLN A 262 -4.61 11.36 10.71
C GLN A 262 -3.66 11.29 9.51
N ALA A 263 -2.35 11.31 9.73
CA ALA A 263 -1.35 11.18 8.66
C ALA A 263 -1.41 9.79 7.98
N GLN A 264 -1.62 8.72 8.75
CA GLN A 264 -1.79 7.36 8.21
C GLN A 264 -3.06 7.22 7.37
N GLU A 265 -4.19 7.77 7.83
CA GLU A 265 -5.45 7.80 7.09
C GLU A 265 -5.29 8.54 5.75
N LEU A 266 -4.68 9.73 5.77
CA LEU A 266 -4.39 10.51 4.55
C LEU A 266 -3.44 9.75 3.61
N ALA A 267 -2.44 9.05 4.14
CA ALA A 267 -1.52 8.25 3.33
C ALA A 267 -2.24 7.08 2.63
N LEU A 268 -3.16 6.41 3.32
CA LEU A 268 -3.95 5.30 2.77
C LEU A 268 -4.89 5.78 1.65
N VAL A 269 -5.57 6.92 1.83
CA VAL A 269 -6.42 7.52 0.79
C VAL A 269 -5.57 7.89 -0.44
N ARG A 270 -4.40 8.50 -0.24
CA ARG A 270 -3.46 8.81 -1.34
C ARG A 270 -2.97 7.56 -2.07
N GLN A 271 -2.72 6.46 -1.36
CA GLN A 271 -2.31 5.20 -1.97
C GLN A 271 -3.44 4.59 -2.80
N GLN A 272 -4.67 4.59 -2.30
CA GLN A 272 -5.85 4.12 -3.04
C GLN A 272 -6.10 4.95 -4.30
N LEU A 273 -5.93 6.28 -4.21
CA LEU A 273 -6.00 7.17 -5.36
C LEU A 273 -4.96 6.80 -6.40
N ARG A 274 -3.69 6.65 -6.03
CA ARG A 274 -2.62 6.25 -6.95
C ARG A 274 -2.90 4.91 -7.64
N ALA A 275 -3.50 3.94 -6.94
CA ALA A 275 -3.91 2.69 -7.57
C ALA A 275 -4.98 2.92 -8.66
N ARG A 276 -6.03 3.70 -8.35
CA ARG A 276 -7.06 4.10 -9.32
C ARG A 276 -6.47 4.89 -10.50
N GLU A 277 -5.49 5.75 -10.25
CA GLU A 277 -4.79 6.50 -11.28
C GLU A 277 -4.14 5.56 -12.31
N VAL A 278 -3.50 4.48 -11.85
CA VAL A 278 -2.87 3.48 -12.72
C VAL A 278 -3.91 2.74 -13.56
N ASP A 279 -5.01 2.31 -12.95
CA ASP A 279 -6.08 1.59 -13.66
C ASP A 279 -6.73 2.47 -14.75
N LEU A 280 -7.04 3.73 -14.41
CA LEU A 280 -7.64 4.68 -15.35
C LEU A 280 -6.67 5.11 -16.45
N ALA A 281 -5.37 5.18 -16.15
CA ALA A 281 -4.34 5.44 -17.16
C ALA A 281 -4.12 4.25 -18.10
N ALA A 282 -4.33 3.02 -17.64
CA ALA A 282 -4.33 1.80 -18.46
C ALA A 282 -5.58 1.69 -19.37
N GLY A 283 -6.50 2.65 -19.33
CA GLY A 283 -7.69 2.70 -20.16
C GLY A 283 -8.96 2.13 -19.51
N ALA A 284 -8.91 1.74 -18.23
CA ALA A 284 -10.11 1.36 -17.50
C ALA A 284 -11.00 2.57 -17.18
N GLY A 285 -12.28 2.30 -16.87
CA GLY A 285 -13.23 3.30 -16.36
C GLY A 285 -13.76 4.33 -17.36
N SER A 286 -14.63 5.18 -16.87
CA SER A 286 -15.37 6.22 -17.59
C SER A 286 -14.78 7.63 -17.38
N GLY A 287 -15.33 8.64 -18.07
CA GLY A 287 -15.02 10.04 -17.77
C GLY A 287 -15.43 10.43 -16.34
N ASP A 288 -16.53 9.87 -15.82
CA ASP A 288 -16.99 10.13 -14.46
C ASP A 288 -16.05 9.57 -13.39
N ASP A 289 -15.43 8.41 -13.62
CA ASP A 289 -14.42 7.87 -12.72
C ASP A 289 -13.19 8.80 -12.63
N ARG A 290 -12.81 9.41 -13.75
CA ARG A 290 -11.72 10.40 -13.82
C ARG A 290 -12.09 11.70 -13.10
N ARG A 291 -13.33 12.18 -13.28
CA ARG A 291 -13.88 13.32 -12.50
C ARG A 291 -13.91 13.03 -11.00
N ALA A 292 -14.25 11.81 -10.61
CA ALA A 292 -14.27 11.40 -9.20
C ALA A 292 -12.86 11.43 -8.59
N VAL A 293 -11.84 10.96 -9.32
CA VAL A 293 -10.43 11.07 -8.90
C VAL A 293 -10.01 12.54 -8.76
N ALA A 294 -10.39 13.40 -9.70
CA ALA A 294 -10.13 14.84 -9.60
C ALA A 294 -10.75 15.48 -8.34
N ALA A 295 -12.01 15.17 -8.06
CA ALA A 295 -12.71 15.68 -6.88
C ALA A 295 -12.04 15.21 -5.57
N GLN A 296 -11.54 13.97 -5.54
CA GLN A 296 -10.83 13.42 -4.39
C GLN A 296 -9.46 14.09 -4.18
N TRP A 297 -8.71 14.40 -5.24
CA TRP A 297 -7.47 15.18 -5.11
C TRP A 297 -7.70 16.61 -4.64
N HIS A 298 -8.76 17.25 -5.13
CA HIS A 298 -9.16 18.58 -4.65
C HIS A 298 -9.51 18.55 -3.15
N ALA A 299 -10.26 17.54 -2.70
CA ALA A 299 -10.57 17.34 -1.28
C ALA A 299 -9.32 17.10 -0.41
N LEU A 300 -8.21 16.61 -0.99
CA LEU A 300 -6.92 16.45 -0.34
C LEU A 300 -6.01 17.69 -0.42
N GLY A 301 -6.47 18.77 -1.07
CA GLY A 301 -5.74 20.02 -1.25
C GLY A 301 -4.69 19.99 -2.37
N ASP A 302 -4.74 19.01 -3.29
CA ASP A 302 -3.85 18.94 -4.45
C ASP A 302 -4.58 19.41 -5.72
N ASP A 303 -4.73 20.73 -5.85
CA ASP A 303 -5.46 21.36 -6.96
C ASP A 303 -4.81 21.11 -8.32
N ALA A 304 -3.47 20.99 -8.36
CA ALA A 304 -2.74 20.71 -9.59
C ALA A 304 -3.10 19.31 -10.14
N LYS A 305 -3.12 18.29 -9.28
CA LYS A 305 -3.59 16.96 -9.68
C LYS A 305 -5.07 16.91 -9.99
N ALA A 306 -5.89 17.64 -9.24
CA ALA A 306 -7.31 17.72 -9.52
C ALA A 306 -7.56 18.23 -10.95
N GLU A 307 -6.88 19.31 -11.34
CA GLU A 307 -7.00 19.89 -12.68
C GLU A 307 -6.48 18.96 -13.77
N GLU A 308 -5.34 18.29 -13.55
CA GLU A 308 -4.82 17.28 -14.47
C GLU A 308 -5.86 16.19 -14.76
N TRP A 309 -6.53 15.68 -13.73
CA TRP A 309 -7.54 14.62 -13.88
C TRP A 309 -8.86 15.12 -14.47
N ARG A 310 -9.27 16.37 -14.22
CA ARG A 310 -10.40 17.00 -14.94
C ARG A 310 -10.09 17.06 -16.44
N GLY A 311 -8.92 17.55 -16.81
CA GLY A 311 -8.49 17.60 -18.19
C GLY A 311 -8.44 16.22 -18.87
N ARG A 312 -7.97 15.19 -18.15
CA ARG A 312 -8.03 13.80 -18.63
C ARG A 312 -9.46 13.30 -18.83
N ALA A 313 -10.40 13.68 -17.97
CA ALA A 313 -11.80 13.33 -18.12
C ALA A 313 -12.40 13.98 -19.37
N VAL A 314 -12.17 15.27 -19.60
CA VAL A 314 -12.66 16.00 -20.78
C VAL A 314 -12.08 15.43 -22.07
N ALA A 315 -10.76 15.19 -22.11
CA ALA A 315 -10.11 14.57 -23.26
C ALA A 315 -10.68 13.17 -23.56
N PHE A 316 -10.91 12.36 -22.52
CA PHE A 316 -11.52 11.03 -22.66
C PHE A 316 -12.95 11.14 -23.20
N ASP A 317 -13.78 12.01 -22.63
CA ASP A 317 -15.15 12.21 -23.07
C ASP A 317 -15.22 12.67 -24.53
N ALA A 318 -14.33 13.58 -24.95
CA ALA A 318 -14.21 13.98 -26.34
C ALA A 318 -13.96 12.77 -27.25
N VAL A 319 -12.97 11.93 -26.91
CA VAL A 319 -12.66 10.70 -27.67
C VAL A 319 -13.87 9.77 -27.74
N GLN A 320 -14.63 9.61 -26.65
CA GLN A 320 -15.82 8.74 -26.58
C GLN A 320 -16.97 9.26 -27.45
N HIS A 321 -17.26 10.56 -27.39
CA HIS A 321 -18.35 11.18 -28.14
C HIS A 321 -18.06 11.28 -29.63
N THR A 322 -16.77 11.33 -30.01
CA THR A 322 -16.35 11.41 -31.42
C THR A 322 -15.82 10.08 -31.95
N ARG A 323 -16.20 8.95 -31.35
CA ARG A 323 -15.72 7.61 -31.79
C ARG A 323 -16.10 7.29 -33.22
N ASP A 324 -17.26 7.74 -33.64
CA ASP A 324 -17.89 7.41 -34.91
C ASP A 324 -17.68 8.48 -35.99
N TRP A 325 -16.97 9.56 -35.63
CA TRP A 325 -16.62 10.65 -36.54
C TRP A 325 -15.62 10.20 -37.60
N THR A 326 -15.74 10.83 -38.76
CA THR A 326 -14.83 10.68 -39.90
C THR A 326 -13.62 11.60 -39.75
N LEU A 327 -12.54 11.32 -40.48
CA LEU A 327 -11.36 12.20 -40.48
C LEU A 327 -11.69 13.66 -40.84
N PRO A 328 -12.52 13.96 -41.87
CA PRO A 328 -12.91 15.34 -42.16
C PRO A 328 -13.65 16.04 -41.00
N GLN A 329 -14.50 15.32 -40.27
CA GLN A 329 -15.20 15.88 -39.10
C GLN A 329 -14.23 16.18 -37.95
N LEU A 330 -13.28 15.27 -37.69
CA LEU A 330 -12.22 15.48 -36.71
C LEU A 330 -11.30 16.65 -37.12
N ASP A 331 -10.90 16.71 -38.38
CA ASP A 331 -10.07 17.79 -38.96
C ASP A 331 -10.76 19.16 -38.79
N GLN A 332 -12.06 19.23 -39.10
CA GLN A 332 -12.84 20.45 -38.97
C GLN A 332 -12.88 20.95 -37.52
N ARG A 333 -13.16 20.07 -36.55
CA ARG A 333 -13.24 20.45 -35.14
C ARG A 333 -11.87 20.79 -34.55
N VAL A 334 -10.82 20.04 -34.90
CA VAL A 334 -9.43 20.34 -34.51
C VAL A 334 -9.01 21.70 -35.06
N ALA A 335 -9.33 22.02 -36.32
CA ALA A 335 -9.04 23.31 -36.93
C ALA A 335 -9.81 24.46 -36.24
N GLU A 336 -11.08 24.25 -35.88
CA GLU A 336 -11.89 25.22 -35.14
C GLU A 336 -11.26 25.56 -33.78
N LEU A 337 -10.93 24.54 -32.98
CA LEU A 337 -10.32 24.70 -31.66
C LEU A 337 -8.90 25.28 -31.77
N SER A 338 -8.11 24.84 -32.75
CA SER A 338 -6.77 25.40 -33.00
C SER A 338 -6.83 26.88 -33.42
N ALA A 339 -7.86 27.29 -34.18
CA ALA A 339 -8.07 28.70 -34.51
C ALA A 339 -8.51 29.53 -33.30
N LYS A 340 -9.26 28.97 -32.34
CA LYS A 340 -9.52 29.61 -31.04
C LYS A 340 -8.24 29.73 -30.21
N GLN A 341 -7.41 28.68 -30.18
CA GLN A 341 -6.12 28.66 -29.49
C GLN A 341 -5.18 29.76 -29.99
N ALA A 342 -5.05 29.89 -31.32
CA ALA A 342 -4.21 30.91 -31.94
C ALA A 342 -4.66 32.34 -31.60
N ARG A 343 -5.93 32.54 -31.26
CA ARG A 343 -6.51 33.82 -30.83
C ARG A 343 -6.43 34.03 -29.31
N GLY A 344 -5.88 33.09 -28.56
CA GLY A 344 -5.83 33.14 -27.10
C GLY A 344 -7.21 33.05 -26.43
N ALA A 345 -8.22 32.54 -27.13
CA ALA A 345 -9.61 32.49 -26.69
C ALA A 345 -10.08 31.07 -26.32
N LEU A 346 -9.15 30.14 -26.15
CA LEU A 346 -9.43 28.75 -25.79
C LEU A 346 -9.52 28.63 -24.27
N ASP A 347 -10.62 28.09 -23.76
CA ASP A 347 -10.72 27.77 -22.34
C ASP A 347 -10.00 26.45 -21.98
N GLY A 348 -9.97 26.10 -20.70
CA GLY A 348 -9.27 24.91 -20.21
C GLY A 348 -9.87 23.60 -20.73
N ASP A 349 -11.20 23.50 -20.72
CA ASP A 349 -11.91 22.30 -21.19
C ASP A 349 -11.73 22.15 -22.71
N GLU A 350 -11.84 23.24 -23.47
CA GLU A 350 -11.59 23.28 -24.91
C GLU A 350 -10.13 22.92 -25.25
N ALA A 351 -9.16 23.29 -24.40
CA ALA A 351 -7.76 22.88 -24.57
C ALA A 351 -7.55 21.38 -24.38
N HIS A 352 -8.26 20.78 -23.43
CA HIS A 352 -8.24 19.34 -23.20
C HIS A 352 -9.03 18.57 -24.27
N GLU A 353 -10.15 19.10 -24.75
CA GLU A 353 -10.91 18.58 -25.89
C GLU A 353 -10.00 18.54 -27.13
N LEU A 354 -9.32 19.63 -27.46
CA LEU A 354 -8.38 19.70 -28.59
C LEU A 354 -7.30 18.62 -28.51
N ARG A 355 -6.74 18.35 -27.31
CA ARG A 355 -5.76 17.28 -27.11
C ARG A 355 -6.37 15.91 -27.40
N GLY A 356 -7.55 15.60 -26.83
CA GLY A 356 -8.25 14.33 -27.04
C GLY A 356 -8.61 14.10 -28.51
N LEU A 357 -9.13 15.13 -29.20
CA LEU A 357 -9.47 15.04 -30.62
C LEU A 357 -8.25 14.87 -31.51
N THR A 358 -7.12 15.50 -31.19
CA THR A 358 -5.87 15.34 -31.94
C THR A 358 -5.35 13.90 -31.85
N GLU A 359 -5.39 13.31 -30.65
CA GLU A 359 -5.04 11.90 -30.43
C GLU A 359 -6.00 10.97 -31.17
N GLN A 360 -7.31 11.23 -31.09
CA GLN A 360 -8.33 10.43 -31.77
C GLN A 360 -8.19 10.49 -33.29
N ARG A 361 -7.90 11.66 -33.85
CA ARG A 361 -7.62 11.86 -35.27
C ARG A 361 -6.44 11.02 -35.71
N ARG A 362 -5.33 11.04 -34.97
CA ARG A 362 -4.16 10.20 -35.25
C ARG A 362 -4.52 8.71 -35.21
N ALA A 363 -5.17 8.25 -34.14
CA ALA A 363 -5.57 6.86 -33.99
C ALA A 363 -6.56 6.40 -35.08
N THR A 364 -7.44 7.29 -35.53
CA THR A 364 -8.38 7.02 -36.64
C THR A 364 -7.63 6.91 -37.97
N ALA A 365 -6.68 7.81 -38.24
CA ALA A 365 -5.86 7.76 -39.44
C ALA A 365 -5.01 6.49 -39.52
N GLU A 366 -4.37 6.09 -38.40
CA GLU A 366 -3.60 4.86 -38.29
C GLU A 366 -4.46 3.62 -38.57
N ARG A 367 -5.64 3.52 -37.94
CA ARG A 367 -6.58 2.41 -38.20
C ARG A 367 -7.07 2.35 -39.63
N LEU A 368 -7.40 3.51 -40.23
CA LEU A 368 -7.83 3.57 -41.63
C LEU A 368 -6.72 3.24 -42.63
N ALA A 369 -5.44 3.31 -42.22
CA ALA A 369 -4.31 2.92 -43.05
C ALA A 369 -4.04 1.40 -43.03
N GLU A 370 -4.56 0.67 -42.04
CA GLU A 370 -4.42 -0.78 -41.98
C GLU A 370 -5.32 -1.50 -43.01
N PRO A 371 -4.96 -2.73 -43.43
CA PRO A 371 -5.83 -3.53 -44.29
C PRO A 371 -7.18 -3.81 -43.63
N GLY A 372 -8.27 -3.47 -44.32
CA GLY A 372 -9.61 -3.53 -43.77
C GLY A 372 -9.90 -2.39 -42.79
N GLY A 373 -9.12 -1.31 -42.83
CA GLY A 373 -9.15 -0.21 -41.86
C GLY A 373 -10.53 0.44 -41.67
N ALA A 374 -11.35 0.49 -42.72
CA ALA A 374 -12.73 0.98 -42.62
C ALA A 374 -13.60 0.09 -41.71
N LEU A 375 -13.44 -1.23 -41.81
CA LEU A 375 -14.13 -2.19 -40.95
C LEU A 375 -13.63 -2.09 -39.51
N LEU A 376 -12.31 -1.94 -39.31
CA LEU A 376 -11.72 -1.74 -37.98
C LEU A 376 -12.22 -0.45 -37.32
N GLN A 377 -12.36 0.63 -38.10
CA GLN A 377 -12.94 1.88 -37.61
C GLN A 377 -14.42 1.71 -37.26
N GLN A 378 -15.19 1.00 -38.09
CA GLN A 378 -16.60 0.70 -37.81
C GLN A 378 -16.76 -0.14 -36.53
N GLN A 379 -15.90 -1.15 -36.33
CA GLN A 379 -15.88 -1.96 -35.11
C GLN A 379 -15.63 -1.11 -33.87
N TYR A 380 -14.63 -0.23 -33.92
CA TYR A 380 -14.38 0.67 -32.81
C TYR A 380 -15.52 1.65 -32.55
N ALA A 381 -16.10 2.22 -33.62
CA ALA A 381 -17.19 3.19 -33.51
C ALA A 381 -18.45 2.56 -32.92
N SER A 382 -18.77 1.33 -33.30
CA SER A 382 -19.95 0.61 -32.84
C SER A 382 -19.73 -0.19 -31.54
N GLY A 383 -18.48 -0.48 -31.19
CA GLY A 383 -18.13 -1.43 -30.13
C GLY A 383 -18.46 -2.90 -30.48
N GLN A 384 -18.94 -3.18 -31.70
CA GLN A 384 -19.31 -4.52 -32.13
C GLN A 384 -18.18 -5.13 -32.97
N PRO A 385 -17.72 -6.35 -32.65
CA PRO A 385 -16.67 -7.00 -33.43
C PRO A 385 -17.15 -7.28 -34.86
N VAL A 386 -16.26 -7.15 -35.84
CA VAL A 386 -16.52 -7.65 -37.19
C VAL A 386 -16.67 -9.17 -37.12
N ALA A 387 -17.77 -9.71 -37.65
CA ALA A 387 -18.02 -11.15 -37.64
C ALA A 387 -16.88 -11.91 -38.35
N PRO A 388 -16.37 -13.03 -37.81
CA PRO A 388 -15.29 -13.80 -38.44
C PRO A 388 -15.65 -14.20 -39.88
N LEU A 389 -14.68 -14.09 -40.79
CA LEU A 389 -14.87 -14.53 -42.17
C LEU A 389 -14.66 -16.04 -42.29
N ASP A 390 -15.69 -16.77 -42.71
CA ASP A 390 -15.54 -18.13 -43.24
C ASP A 390 -15.40 -18.07 -44.78
N PRO A 391 -14.23 -18.42 -45.36
CA PRO A 391 -14.00 -18.41 -46.81
C PRO A 391 -14.79 -19.48 -47.58
N ARG A 392 -15.35 -20.48 -46.89
CA ARG A 392 -16.11 -21.58 -47.52
C ARG A 392 -17.61 -21.33 -47.52
N ASP A 393 -18.09 -20.37 -46.75
CA ASP A 393 -19.49 -19.98 -46.70
C ASP A 393 -19.75 -18.73 -47.56
N PRO A 394 -20.50 -18.84 -48.68
CA PRO A 394 -20.86 -17.70 -49.51
C PRO A 394 -21.70 -16.64 -48.79
N ALA A 395 -22.47 -17.01 -47.76
CA ALA A 395 -23.27 -16.06 -47.00
C ALA A 395 -22.38 -15.15 -46.14
N SER A 396 -21.42 -15.75 -45.43
CA SER A 396 -20.34 -15.06 -44.70
C SER A 396 -19.59 -14.07 -45.59
N LEU A 397 -19.16 -14.49 -46.79
CA LEU A 397 -18.46 -13.60 -47.73
C LEU A 397 -19.32 -12.42 -48.18
N ARG A 398 -20.58 -12.66 -48.56
CA ARG A 398 -21.50 -11.58 -48.98
C ARG A 398 -21.80 -10.60 -47.85
N ALA A 399 -22.06 -11.09 -46.64
CA ALA A 399 -22.29 -10.24 -45.49
C ALA A 399 -21.07 -9.34 -45.20
N ARG A 400 -19.85 -9.89 -45.32
CA ARG A 400 -18.62 -9.10 -45.19
C ARG A 400 -18.47 -8.07 -46.32
N ALA A 401 -18.84 -8.41 -47.55
CA ALA A 401 -18.81 -7.47 -48.68
C ALA A 401 -19.71 -6.25 -48.42
N ASP A 402 -20.95 -6.48 -47.97
CA ASP A 402 -21.90 -5.41 -47.66
C ASP A 402 -21.37 -4.49 -46.53
N GLN A 403 -20.79 -5.10 -45.49
CA GLN A 403 -20.13 -4.35 -44.40
C GLN A 403 -18.96 -3.51 -44.91
N ALA A 404 -18.10 -4.07 -45.77
CA ALA A 404 -16.95 -3.37 -46.32
C ALA A 404 -17.35 -2.19 -47.20
N VAL A 405 -18.40 -2.35 -48.03
CA VAL A 405 -18.97 -1.28 -48.85
C VAL A 405 -19.54 -0.16 -47.98
N ALA A 406 -20.35 -0.51 -46.97
CA ALA A 406 -20.94 0.47 -46.06
C ALA A 406 -19.87 1.23 -45.26
N ALA A 407 -18.88 0.53 -44.73
CA ALA A 407 -17.79 1.13 -43.97
C ALA A 407 -16.91 2.03 -44.85
N ALA A 408 -16.55 1.59 -46.06
CA ALA A 408 -15.75 2.39 -46.97
C ALA A 408 -16.48 3.68 -47.39
N ALA A 409 -17.78 3.59 -47.67
CA ALA A 409 -18.60 4.77 -47.96
C ALA A 409 -18.65 5.73 -46.77
N ARG A 410 -18.86 5.21 -45.55
CA ARG A 410 -18.93 6.03 -44.33
C ARG A 410 -17.63 6.78 -44.05
N TYR A 411 -16.49 6.10 -44.18
CA TYR A 411 -15.18 6.66 -43.82
C TYR A 411 -14.40 7.23 -45.01
N GLY A 412 -15.06 7.43 -46.16
CA GLY A 412 -14.45 8.08 -47.34
C GLY A 412 -13.32 7.28 -47.98
N ARG A 413 -13.34 5.95 -47.87
CA ARG A 413 -12.35 5.07 -48.52
C ARG A 413 -12.79 4.75 -49.95
N ALA A 414 -11.85 4.85 -50.89
CA ALA A 414 -12.12 4.56 -52.30
C ALA A 414 -12.39 3.07 -52.55
N ALA A 415 -11.64 2.19 -51.89
CA ALA A 415 -11.76 0.74 -52.03
C ALA A 415 -12.45 0.10 -50.81
N PRO A 416 -13.48 -0.74 -51.00
CA PRO A 416 -14.10 -1.49 -49.92
C PRO A 416 -13.29 -2.75 -49.60
N GLU A 417 -12.29 -2.60 -48.75
CA GLU A 417 -11.37 -3.67 -48.30
C GLU A 417 -12.07 -4.64 -47.32
N PRO A 418 -12.37 -5.89 -47.72
CA PRO A 418 -13.13 -6.81 -46.86
C PRO A 418 -12.26 -7.67 -45.93
N LEU A 419 -10.96 -7.81 -46.20
CA LEU A 419 -10.07 -8.70 -45.44
C LEU A 419 -9.41 -7.93 -44.31
N LEU A 420 -9.47 -8.47 -43.09
CA LEU A 420 -8.75 -7.93 -41.94
C LEU A 420 -7.31 -8.43 -41.91
N ARG A 421 -6.44 -7.70 -41.21
CA ARG A 421 -5.02 -8.08 -41.02
C ARG A 421 -4.81 -9.51 -40.53
N THR A 422 -5.69 -10.02 -39.66
CA THR A 422 -5.63 -11.38 -39.12
C THR A 422 -6.02 -12.46 -40.13
N GLU A 423 -6.80 -12.10 -41.16
CA GLU A 423 -7.30 -13.01 -42.18
C GLU A 423 -6.36 -13.08 -43.40
N LEU A 424 -5.58 -12.02 -43.63
CA LEU A 424 -4.67 -11.91 -44.78
C LEU A 424 -3.64 -13.02 -44.93
N PRO A 425 -2.97 -13.52 -43.87
CA PRO A 425 -1.95 -14.56 -44.03
C PRO A 425 -2.50 -15.80 -44.74
N GLY A 426 -3.73 -16.23 -44.42
CA GLY A 426 -4.35 -17.39 -45.07
C GLY A 426 -4.61 -17.18 -46.56
N PHE A 427 -5.06 -15.98 -46.97
CA PHE A 427 -5.22 -15.65 -48.38
C PHE A 427 -3.89 -15.48 -49.10
N HIS A 428 -2.91 -14.85 -48.45
CA HIS A 428 -1.57 -14.63 -49.00
C HIS A 428 -0.88 -15.98 -49.30
N ASP A 429 -0.94 -16.95 -48.37
CA ASP A 429 -0.38 -18.28 -48.57
C ASP A 429 -1.01 -19.02 -49.76
N LEU A 430 -2.33 -18.85 -49.98
CA LEU A 430 -3.01 -19.42 -51.13
C LEU A 430 -2.61 -18.73 -52.45
N VAL A 431 -2.45 -17.40 -52.45
CA VAL A 431 -2.08 -16.60 -53.63
C VAL A 431 -0.65 -16.86 -54.08
N HIS A 432 0.28 -17.07 -53.15
CA HIS A 432 1.68 -17.36 -53.45
C HIS A 432 2.00 -18.85 -53.54
N GLY A 433 0.98 -19.71 -53.38
CA GLY A 433 1.06 -21.15 -53.54
C GLY A 433 1.06 -21.63 -54.99
N GLY A 434 0.87 -22.94 -55.16
CA GLY A 434 0.75 -23.56 -56.48
C GLY A 434 -0.56 -23.23 -57.21
N PRO A 435 -0.72 -23.59 -58.49
CA PRO A 435 -1.90 -23.24 -59.30
C PRO A 435 -3.25 -23.64 -58.69
N ALA A 436 -3.30 -24.77 -57.98
CA ALA A 436 -4.52 -25.24 -57.30
C ALA A 436 -4.90 -24.33 -56.12
N GLN A 437 -3.92 -23.89 -55.32
CA GLN A 437 -4.12 -22.97 -54.19
C GLN A 437 -4.50 -21.57 -54.68
N ARG A 438 -3.87 -21.09 -55.77
CA ARG A 438 -4.24 -19.83 -56.41
C ARG A 438 -5.69 -19.86 -56.91
N LEU A 439 -6.14 -20.98 -57.47
CA LEU A 439 -7.53 -21.18 -57.88
C LEU A 439 -8.49 -21.21 -56.69
N GLU A 440 -8.10 -21.83 -55.57
CA GLU A 440 -8.88 -21.81 -54.33
C GLU A 440 -9.03 -20.38 -53.80
N ALA A 441 -7.95 -19.60 -53.76
CA ALA A 441 -8.00 -18.18 -53.41
C ALA A 441 -8.96 -17.41 -54.33
N LEU A 442 -8.85 -17.60 -55.65
CA LEU A 442 -9.75 -16.93 -56.60
C LEU A 442 -11.22 -17.28 -56.36
N ALA A 443 -11.54 -18.56 -56.16
CA ALA A 443 -12.91 -19.00 -55.91
C ALA A 443 -13.47 -18.39 -54.60
N ALA A 444 -12.66 -18.34 -53.54
CA ALA A 444 -13.04 -17.71 -52.28
C ALA A 444 -13.25 -16.19 -52.45
N LEU A 445 -12.32 -15.50 -53.11
CA LEU A 445 -12.44 -14.06 -53.37
C LEU A 445 -13.67 -13.73 -54.23
N GLN A 446 -13.97 -14.54 -55.24
CA GLN A 446 -15.17 -14.34 -56.08
C GLN A 446 -16.48 -14.54 -55.31
N GLY A 447 -16.46 -15.27 -54.19
CA GLY A 447 -17.62 -15.45 -53.32
C GLY A 447 -18.12 -14.15 -52.67
N PHE A 448 -17.32 -13.08 -52.62
CA PHE A 448 -17.77 -11.75 -52.17
C PHE A 448 -18.87 -11.16 -53.06
N GLY A 449 -18.95 -11.54 -54.34
CA GLY A 449 -20.02 -11.13 -55.26
C GLY A 449 -19.94 -9.70 -55.80
N ASP A 450 -19.59 -8.69 -54.98
CA ASP A 450 -19.41 -7.31 -55.47
C ASP A 450 -18.03 -7.15 -56.16
N PRO A 451 -17.97 -6.76 -57.46
CA PRO A 451 -16.72 -6.61 -58.19
C PRO A 451 -15.70 -5.65 -57.55
N ARG A 452 -16.16 -4.60 -56.84
CA ARG A 452 -15.28 -3.66 -56.13
C ARG A 452 -14.60 -4.33 -54.95
N VAL A 453 -15.35 -5.14 -54.22
CA VAL A 453 -14.88 -5.88 -53.04
C VAL A 453 -13.92 -6.98 -53.49
N ILE A 454 -14.24 -7.71 -54.56
CA ILE A 454 -13.36 -8.73 -55.14
C ILE A 454 -12.00 -8.12 -55.52
N ARG A 455 -12.02 -6.98 -56.22
CA ARG A 455 -10.81 -6.26 -56.62
C ARG A 455 -9.99 -5.80 -55.42
N ALA A 456 -10.64 -5.20 -54.42
CA ALA A 456 -9.98 -4.75 -53.20
C ALA A 456 -9.35 -5.94 -52.46
N ALA A 457 -10.09 -7.02 -52.25
CA ALA A 457 -9.62 -8.23 -51.60
C ALA A 457 -8.44 -8.89 -52.33
N ALA A 458 -8.49 -8.96 -53.67
CA ALA A 458 -7.39 -9.46 -54.48
C ALA A 458 -6.14 -8.58 -54.35
N THR A 459 -6.31 -7.26 -54.25
CA THR A 459 -5.21 -6.32 -54.02
C THR A 459 -4.61 -6.49 -52.63
N GLN A 460 -5.44 -6.68 -51.60
CA GLN A 460 -4.97 -6.94 -50.23
C GLN A 460 -4.20 -8.26 -50.13
N ALA A 461 -4.69 -9.32 -50.79
CA ALA A 461 -4.10 -10.65 -50.70
C ALA A 461 -2.84 -10.84 -51.55
N ALA A 462 -2.80 -10.25 -52.76
CA ALA A 462 -1.71 -10.44 -53.72
C ALA A 462 -0.64 -9.33 -53.69
N GLY A 463 -0.87 -8.26 -52.91
CA GLY A 463 -0.02 -7.08 -52.89
C GLY A 463 0.05 -6.38 -54.25
N SER A 464 1.10 -5.57 -54.48
CA SER A 464 1.33 -4.85 -55.74
C SER A 464 2.03 -5.68 -56.82
N GLU A 465 2.66 -6.79 -56.46
CA GLU A 465 3.56 -7.52 -57.37
C GLU A 465 2.84 -8.48 -58.33
N ASP A 466 1.72 -9.08 -57.92
CA ASP A 466 1.00 -10.06 -58.74
C ASP A 466 -0.23 -9.47 -59.46
N GLY A 467 0.04 -8.63 -60.45
CA GLY A 467 -0.98 -8.00 -61.30
C GLY A 467 -1.84 -8.99 -62.09
N ALA A 468 -1.28 -10.13 -62.49
CA ALA A 468 -2.01 -11.14 -63.24
C ALA A 468 -3.12 -11.76 -62.37
N PHE A 469 -2.82 -12.06 -61.10
CA PHE A 469 -3.82 -12.56 -60.15
C PHE A 469 -4.92 -11.52 -59.86
N ARG A 470 -4.57 -10.24 -59.68
CA ARG A 470 -5.56 -9.16 -59.44
C ARG A 470 -6.57 -9.01 -60.57
N VAL A 471 -6.14 -9.20 -61.82
CA VAL A 471 -7.04 -9.21 -62.98
C VAL A 471 -7.83 -10.51 -63.04
N ALA A 472 -7.19 -11.67 -62.83
CA ALA A 472 -7.83 -12.99 -62.83
C ALA A 472 -9.00 -13.08 -61.82
N ALA A 473 -8.88 -12.45 -60.66
CA ALA A 473 -9.95 -12.39 -59.65
C ALA A 473 -11.27 -11.80 -60.18
N GLN A 474 -11.21 -10.91 -61.16
CA GLN A 474 -12.37 -10.26 -61.74
C GLN A 474 -12.92 -10.98 -62.98
N LEU A 475 -12.33 -12.10 -63.38
CA LEU A 475 -12.70 -12.84 -64.58
C LEU A 475 -13.48 -14.12 -64.25
N PRO A 476 -14.30 -14.65 -65.17
CA PRO A 476 -14.89 -15.98 -65.00
C PRO A 476 -13.81 -17.03 -64.71
N LEU A 477 -14.11 -17.99 -63.82
CA LEU A 477 -13.15 -19.02 -63.37
C LEU A 477 -12.47 -19.77 -64.52
N SER A 478 -13.15 -19.98 -65.64
CA SER A 478 -12.59 -20.60 -66.84
C SER A 478 -11.43 -19.80 -67.42
N VAL A 479 -11.60 -18.49 -67.57
CA VAL A 479 -10.58 -17.55 -68.07
C VAL A 479 -9.49 -17.35 -67.03
N ALA A 480 -9.88 -17.18 -65.76
CA ALA A 480 -8.94 -16.96 -64.67
C ALA A 480 -7.97 -18.13 -64.49
N ARG A 481 -8.46 -19.38 -64.66
CA ARG A 481 -7.62 -20.59 -64.64
C ARG A 481 -6.52 -20.57 -65.69
N GLU A 482 -6.82 -20.07 -66.88
CA GLU A 482 -5.84 -19.99 -67.97
C GLU A 482 -4.81 -18.89 -67.71
N VAL A 483 -5.24 -17.75 -67.15
CA VAL A 483 -4.32 -16.69 -66.69
C VAL A 483 -3.32 -17.25 -65.66
N LEU A 484 -3.79 -18.00 -64.66
CA LEU A 484 -2.92 -18.54 -63.61
C LEU A 484 -1.93 -19.60 -64.13
N ARG A 485 -2.36 -20.46 -65.06
CA ARG A 485 -1.49 -21.49 -65.68
C ARG A 485 -0.47 -20.90 -66.65
N GLY A 486 -0.82 -19.79 -67.28
CA GLY A 486 0.01 -19.15 -68.31
C GLY A 486 1.41 -18.80 -67.85
N GLU A 487 1.62 -18.51 -66.58
CA GLU A 487 2.95 -18.23 -66.02
C GLU A 487 3.87 -19.48 -66.08
N GLU A 488 3.35 -20.65 -65.71
CA GLU A 488 4.08 -21.91 -65.83
C GLU A 488 4.31 -22.28 -67.30
N THR A 489 3.32 -22.01 -68.16
CA THR A 489 3.41 -22.23 -69.61
C THR A 489 4.49 -21.36 -70.26
N LEU A 490 4.66 -20.12 -69.82
CA LEU A 490 5.74 -19.25 -70.29
C LEU A 490 7.13 -19.73 -69.85
N ARG A 491 7.23 -20.42 -68.71
CA ARG A 491 8.49 -21.04 -68.27
C ARG A 491 8.83 -22.27 -69.12
N SER A 492 7.85 -23.09 -69.50
CA SER A 492 8.07 -24.30 -70.29
C SER A 492 8.15 -24.04 -71.81
N ALA A 493 7.50 -23.00 -72.31
CA ALA A 493 7.46 -22.61 -73.73
C ALA A 493 7.75 -21.11 -73.92
N PRO A 494 8.95 -20.59 -73.60
CA PRO A 494 9.21 -19.15 -73.64
C PRO A 494 9.09 -18.52 -75.05
N LYS A 495 9.23 -19.33 -76.11
CA LYS A 495 9.22 -18.86 -77.52
C LYS A 495 7.82 -18.53 -78.05
N VAL A 496 6.74 -18.95 -77.38
CA VAL A 496 5.38 -18.63 -77.86
C VAL A 496 5.02 -17.15 -77.73
N PHE A 497 5.73 -16.39 -76.90
CA PHE A 497 5.44 -14.99 -76.65
C PHE A 497 6.66 -14.09 -76.90
N ASP A 498 6.49 -13.06 -77.72
CA ASP A 498 7.47 -12.00 -77.94
C ASP A 498 7.07 -10.76 -77.13
N GLU A 499 7.71 -10.55 -75.99
CA GLU A 499 7.33 -9.47 -75.08
C GLU A 499 7.59 -8.08 -75.66
N ALA A 500 8.66 -7.89 -76.43
CA ALA A 500 8.99 -6.59 -76.99
C ALA A 500 7.93 -6.15 -77.99
N ARG A 501 7.54 -7.07 -78.88
CA ARG A 501 6.50 -6.81 -79.88
C ARG A 501 5.12 -6.67 -79.23
N ALA A 502 4.78 -7.54 -78.28
CA ALA A 502 3.51 -7.47 -77.56
C ALA A 502 3.33 -6.16 -76.78
N ARG A 503 4.40 -5.61 -76.18
CA ARG A 503 4.35 -4.31 -75.50
C ARG A 503 4.05 -3.16 -76.47
N VAL A 504 4.65 -3.19 -77.66
CA VAL A 504 4.37 -2.19 -78.71
C VAL A 504 2.91 -2.28 -79.16
N ASP A 505 2.43 -3.48 -79.46
CA ASP A 505 1.04 -3.71 -79.87
C ASP A 505 0.06 -3.28 -78.78
N PHE A 506 0.30 -3.68 -77.53
CA PHE A 506 -0.52 -3.30 -76.38
C PHE A 506 -0.57 -1.79 -76.17
N ALA A 507 0.58 -1.11 -76.20
CA ALA A 507 0.65 0.33 -76.02
C ALA A 507 -0.06 1.09 -77.15
N LYS A 508 0.06 0.61 -78.39
CA LYS A 508 -0.59 1.21 -79.56
C LYS A 508 -2.11 1.11 -79.50
N TRP A 509 -2.63 -0.09 -79.21
CA TRP A 509 -4.07 -0.37 -79.33
C TRP A 509 -4.84 -0.13 -78.03
N TYR A 510 -4.28 -0.47 -76.88
CA TYR A 510 -4.98 -0.41 -75.58
C TYR A 510 -4.39 0.62 -74.61
N GLY A 511 -3.18 1.13 -74.88
CA GLY A 511 -2.53 2.16 -74.06
C GLY A 511 -3.41 3.38 -73.80
N PRO A 512 -4.01 4.03 -74.80
CA PRO A 512 -4.81 5.24 -74.60
C PRO A 512 -6.03 5.06 -73.70
N VAL A 513 -6.71 3.91 -73.78
CA VAL A 513 -7.94 3.63 -73.00
C VAL A 513 -7.62 3.18 -71.57
N LEU A 514 -6.46 2.54 -71.34
CA LEU A 514 -6.04 2.07 -70.02
C LEU A 514 -5.15 3.06 -69.26
N ALA A 515 -4.54 4.05 -69.92
CA ALA A 515 -3.66 5.03 -69.29
C ALA A 515 -4.26 5.73 -68.03
N PRO A 516 -5.55 6.09 -68.00
CA PRO A 516 -6.17 6.71 -66.82
C PRO A 516 -6.28 5.79 -65.60
N LEU A 517 -6.11 4.47 -65.79
CA LEU A 517 -6.22 3.46 -64.73
C LEU A 517 -4.88 3.15 -64.05
N GLY A 518 -3.80 3.88 -64.40
CA GLY A 518 -2.49 3.76 -63.76
C GLY A 518 -1.93 2.34 -63.82
N GLY A 519 -1.57 1.79 -62.65
CA GLY A 519 -0.95 0.45 -62.52
C GLY A 519 -1.80 -0.70 -63.05
N TYR A 520 -3.12 -0.52 -63.17
CA TYR A 520 -4.01 -1.53 -63.76
C TYR A 520 -3.64 -1.85 -65.22
N ARG A 521 -3.07 -0.89 -65.97
CA ARG A 521 -2.60 -1.12 -67.34
C ARG A 521 -1.54 -2.24 -67.39
N ASP A 522 -0.60 -2.24 -66.44
CA ASP A 522 0.45 -3.24 -66.38
C ASP A 522 -0.09 -4.59 -65.90
N ASP A 523 -1.07 -4.58 -65.00
CA ASP A 523 -1.77 -5.77 -64.53
C ASP A 523 -2.49 -6.48 -65.69
N VAL A 524 -3.21 -5.72 -66.52
CA VAL A 524 -3.87 -6.22 -67.73
C VAL A 524 -2.86 -6.80 -68.70
N PHE A 525 -1.73 -6.13 -68.92
CA PHE A 525 -0.68 -6.66 -69.80
C PHE A 525 -0.15 -8.01 -69.28
N ARG A 526 0.13 -8.13 -67.98
CA ARG A 526 0.62 -9.37 -67.36
C ARG A 526 -0.42 -10.49 -67.46
N ALA A 527 -1.69 -10.18 -67.18
CA ALA A 527 -2.78 -11.15 -67.30
C ALA A 527 -2.98 -11.61 -68.75
N ALA A 528 -2.96 -10.68 -69.72
CA ALA A 528 -3.08 -10.97 -71.14
C ALA A 528 -1.91 -11.82 -71.64
N LYS A 529 -0.68 -11.50 -71.22
CA LYS A 529 0.53 -12.29 -71.52
C LYS A 529 0.37 -13.74 -71.06
N SER A 530 -0.06 -13.97 -69.81
CA SER A 530 -0.26 -15.32 -69.30
C SER A 530 -1.42 -16.04 -70.01
N PHE A 531 -2.57 -15.39 -70.16
CA PHE A 531 -3.72 -15.96 -70.86
C PHE A 531 -3.39 -16.37 -72.30
N TYR A 532 -2.72 -15.48 -73.04
CA TYR A 532 -2.25 -15.73 -74.38
C TYR A 532 -1.33 -16.95 -74.44
N ALA A 533 -0.35 -17.04 -73.53
CA ALA A 533 0.63 -18.12 -73.56
C ALA A 533 -0.01 -19.49 -73.38
N GLN A 534 -0.98 -19.60 -72.46
CA GLN A 534 -1.75 -20.82 -72.28
C GLN A 534 -2.49 -21.21 -73.56
N ARG A 535 -3.24 -20.27 -74.16
CA ARG A 535 -4.00 -20.51 -75.39
C ARG A 535 -3.14 -20.79 -76.61
N ALA A 536 -1.97 -20.14 -76.70
CA ALA A 536 -1.03 -20.35 -77.78
C ALA A 536 -0.49 -21.79 -77.78
N VAL A 537 -0.09 -22.29 -76.61
CA VAL A 537 0.38 -23.68 -76.46
C VAL A 537 -0.76 -24.68 -76.70
N ASP A 538 -1.93 -24.46 -76.10
CA ASP A 538 -3.10 -25.35 -76.30
C ASP A 538 -3.56 -25.38 -77.77
N GLY A 539 -3.39 -24.27 -78.49
CA GLY A 539 -3.72 -24.13 -79.91
C GLY A 539 -2.60 -24.53 -80.88
N GLY A 540 -1.45 -25.01 -80.38
CA GLY A 540 -0.31 -25.43 -81.22
C GLY A 540 0.45 -24.29 -81.90
N LEU A 541 0.31 -23.05 -81.42
CA LEU A 541 1.12 -21.93 -81.87
C LEU A 541 2.53 -22.06 -81.31
N HIS A 542 3.52 -21.73 -82.15
CA HIS A 542 4.94 -21.78 -81.77
C HIS A 542 5.62 -20.40 -81.82
N GLN A 543 4.90 -19.37 -82.24
CA GLN A 543 5.38 -17.99 -82.39
C GLN A 543 4.28 -17.00 -82.00
N TYR A 544 4.69 -15.76 -81.70
CA TYR A 544 3.78 -14.67 -81.34
C TYR A 544 2.85 -14.28 -82.50
N ASP A 545 1.54 -14.27 -82.23
CA ASP A 545 0.51 -13.78 -83.14
C ASP A 545 -0.18 -12.53 -82.55
N PRO A 546 -0.07 -11.35 -83.21
CA PRO A 546 -0.65 -10.11 -82.71
C PRO A 546 -2.18 -10.14 -82.57
N GLY A 547 -2.89 -10.86 -83.45
CA GLY A 547 -4.34 -10.95 -83.44
C GLY A 547 -4.84 -11.75 -82.23
N ARG A 548 -4.21 -12.89 -81.97
CA ARG A 548 -4.48 -13.72 -80.78
C ARG A 548 -4.11 -13.00 -79.48
N PHE A 549 -3.07 -12.17 -79.49
CA PHE A 549 -2.75 -11.35 -78.33
C PHE A 549 -3.79 -10.25 -78.09
N ALA A 550 -4.30 -9.60 -79.14
CA ALA A 550 -5.41 -8.66 -79.02
C ALA A 550 -6.68 -9.33 -78.45
N GLU A 551 -7.02 -10.54 -78.93
CA GLU A 551 -8.11 -11.35 -78.37
C GLU A 551 -7.89 -11.66 -76.87
N ALA A 552 -6.66 -11.98 -76.48
CA ALA A 552 -6.30 -12.21 -75.08
C ALA A 552 -6.50 -10.95 -74.23
N VAL A 553 -6.06 -9.78 -74.71
CA VAL A 553 -6.23 -8.49 -74.02
C VAL A 553 -7.72 -8.18 -73.83
N GLU A 554 -8.54 -8.31 -74.86
CA GLU A 554 -9.98 -8.05 -74.73
C GLU A 554 -10.65 -9.03 -73.77
N THR A 555 -10.25 -10.30 -73.80
CA THR A 555 -10.77 -11.33 -72.89
C THR A 555 -10.45 -11.02 -71.43
N VAL A 556 -9.21 -10.63 -71.11
CA VAL A 556 -8.83 -10.27 -69.72
C VAL A 556 -9.36 -8.91 -69.28
N LEU A 557 -9.79 -8.05 -70.22
CA LEU A 557 -10.60 -6.87 -69.94
C LEU A 557 -12.09 -7.20 -69.72
N GLY A 558 -12.45 -8.49 -69.73
CA GLY A 558 -13.78 -8.98 -69.41
C GLY A 558 -14.71 -9.09 -70.61
N ARG A 559 -14.19 -9.12 -71.84
CA ARG A 559 -15.00 -9.38 -73.03
C ARG A 559 -15.62 -10.78 -72.96
N GLN A 560 -16.94 -10.84 -73.05
CA GLN A 560 -17.70 -12.07 -73.14
C GLN A 560 -18.49 -12.08 -74.46
N PRO A 561 -18.34 -13.12 -75.30
CA PRO A 561 -19.15 -13.26 -76.49
C PRO A 561 -20.60 -13.59 -76.11
N GLY A 562 -21.56 -12.90 -76.73
CA GLY A 562 -22.99 -13.13 -76.53
C GLY A 562 -23.77 -13.14 -77.84
N ALA A 563 -25.01 -13.65 -77.79
CA ALA A 563 -25.88 -13.77 -78.98
C ALA A 563 -26.19 -12.42 -79.64
N ASN A 564 -26.17 -11.33 -78.86
CA ASN A 564 -26.48 -9.96 -79.30
C ASN A 564 -25.23 -9.07 -79.41
N GLY A 565 -24.05 -9.68 -79.59
CA GLY A 565 -22.76 -9.00 -79.57
C GLY A 565 -21.98 -9.23 -78.27
N ALA A 566 -20.75 -8.74 -78.24
CA ALA A 566 -19.88 -8.89 -77.07
C ALA A 566 -20.25 -7.89 -75.96
N THR A 567 -20.18 -8.34 -74.70
CA THR A 567 -20.29 -7.49 -73.51
C THR A 567 -18.95 -7.37 -72.81
N GLY A 568 -18.66 -6.24 -72.16
CA GLY A 568 -17.38 -5.97 -71.51
C GLY A 568 -16.20 -5.82 -72.48
N GLY A 569 -15.01 -5.60 -71.95
CA GLY A 569 -13.81 -5.37 -72.75
C GLY A 569 -13.76 -3.96 -73.32
N VAL A 570 -13.39 -3.82 -74.59
CA VAL A 570 -13.26 -2.50 -75.25
C VAL A 570 -14.29 -2.40 -76.37
N ALA A 571 -14.93 -1.24 -76.48
CA ALA A 571 -15.80 -0.90 -77.60
C ALA A 571 -15.22 0.26 -78.41
N HIS A 572 -15.41 0.19 -79.73
CA HIS A 572 -15.09 1.27 -80.65
C HIS A 572 -16.28 2.23 -80.73
N THR A 573 -16.02 3.51 -80.46
CA THR A 573 -16.99 4.60 -80.66
C THR A 573 -16.43 5.59 -81.69
N PRO A 574 -17.27 6.46 -82.29
CA PRO A 574 -16.79 7.51 -83.20
C PRO A 574 -15.73 8.43 -82.58
N GLY A 575 -15.75 8.61 -81.25
CA GLY A 575 -14.79 9.43 -80.50
C GLY A 575 -13.54 8.69 -80.01
N GLY A 576 -13.46 7.36 -80.19
CA GLY A 576 -12.33 6.54 -79.74
C GLY A 576 -12.74 5.24 -79.03
N LEU A 577 -11.75 4.58 -78.44
CA LEU A 577 -11.95 3.35 -77.67
C LEU A 577 -12.46 3.67 -76.26
N VAL A 578 -13.46 2.92 -75.81
CA VAL A 578 -14.03 3.02 -74.46
C VAL A 578 -13.94 1.65 -73.79
N LEU A 579 -13.48 1.63 -72.54
CA LEU A 579 -13.53 0.43 -71.71
C LEU A 579 -14.98 0.24 -71.24
N VAL A 580 -15.56 -0.94 -71.51
CA VAL A 580 -16.95 -1.27 -71.21
C VAL A 580 -17.01 -2.14 -69.95
N PRO A 581 -17.93 -1.89 -69.00
CA PRO A 581 -18.10 -2.74 -67.84
C PRO A 581 -18.52 -4.16 -68.23
N GLN A 582 -18.14 -5.16 -67.44
CA GLN A 582 -18.60 -6.53 -67.65
C GLN A 582 -20.13 -6.62 -67.61
N GLY A 583 -20.69 -7.48 -68.47
CA GLY A 583 -22.15 -7.67 -68.61
C GLY A 583 -22.90 -6.56 -69.36
N MET A 584 -22.22 -5.48 -69.76
CA MET A 584 -22.80 -4.39 -70.55
C MET A 584 -22.22 -4.38 -71.97
N SER A 585 -23.04 -4.07 -72.97
CA SER A 585 -22.54 -3.81 -74.34
C SER A 585 -22.08 -2.36 -74.51
N GLY A 586 -21.18 -2.09 -75.45
CA GLY A 586 -20.76 -0.72 -75.77
C GLY A 586 -21.95 0.19 -76.11
N ASP A 587 -22.92 -0.31 -76.87
CA ASP A 587 -24.13 0.44 -77.23
C ASP A 587 -25.05 0.69 -76.03
N GLU A 588 -25.14 -0.25 -75.09
CA GLU A 588 -25.86 -0.02 -73.85
C GLU A 588 -25.19 1.06 -73.00
N LEU A 589 -23.87 1.00 -72.86
CA LEU A 589 -23.08 2.01 -72.13
C LEU A 589 -23.31 3.41 -72.70
N MET A 590 -23.13 3.57 -74.01
CA MET A 590 -23.32 4.86 -74.67
C MET A 590 -24.78 5.35 -74.57
N ARG A 591 -25.76 4.43 -74.66
CA ARG A 591 -27.18 4.79 -74.46
C ARG A 591 -27.47 5.24 -73.03
N ARG A 592 -26.85 4.65 -72.00
CA ARG A 592 -27.03 5.10 -70.61
C ARG A 592 -26.55 6.53 -70.42
N PHE A 593 -25.35 6.86 -70.91
CA PHE A 593 -24.86 8.24 -70.88
C PHE A 593 -25.78 9.18 -71.68
N ALA A 594 -26.16 8.82 -72.90
CA ALA A 594 -27.01 9.66 -73.73
C ALA A 594 -28.41 9.92 -73.12
N ARG A 595 -28.96 8.94 -72.37
CA ARG A 595 -30.32 9.03 -71.79
C ARG A 595 -30.38 9.66 -70.40
N ALA A 596 -29.27 9.68 -69.65
CA ALA A 596 -29.23 10.22 -68.30
C ALA A 596 -29.65 11.70 -68.25
N SER A 597 -30.50 12.04 -67.27
CA SER A 597 -30.91 13.40 -66.98
C SER A 597 -29.84 14.15 -66.17
N ALA A 598 -29.93 15.48 -66.08
CA ALA A 598 -29.04 16.27 -65.22
C ALA A 598 -29.10 15.81 -63.75
N ALA A 599 -30.28 15.38 -63.28
CA ALA A 599 -30.44 14.83 -61.93
C ALA A 599 -29.73 13.47 -61.76
N ASP A 600 -29.71 12.63 -62.79
CA ASP A 600 -28.99 11.35 -62.75
C ASP A 600 -27.48 11.57 -62.74
N TYR A 601 -26.99 12.52 -63.53
CA TYR A 601 -25.59 12.93 -63.53
C TYR A 601 -25.17 13.49 -62.17
N ALA A 602 -25.98 14.37 -61.57
CA ALA A 602 -25.73 14.90 -60.23
C ALA A 602 -25.73 13.79 -59.17
N ARG A 603 -26.66 12.83 -59.24
CA ARG A 603 -26.67 11.68 -58.32
C ARG A 603 -25.41 10.83 -58.47
N ALA A 604 -25.08 10.46 -59.71
CA ALA A 604 -23.96 9.59 -60.05
C ALA A 604 -22.58 10.21 -59.77
N SER A 605 -22.48 11.53 -59.66
CA SER A 605 -21.27 12.27 -59.29
C SER A 605 -21.15 12.58 -57.80
N GLY A 606 -22.14 12.19 -56.98
CA GLY A 606 -22.20 12.54 -55.56
C GLY A 606 -22.57 14.01 -55.29
N GLY A 607 -23.38 14.59 -56.17
CA GLY A 607 -23.88 15.97 -56.08
C GLY A 607 -23.04 17.01 -56.79
N ARG A 608 -21.97 16.60 -57.48
CA ARG A 608 -21.03 17.52 -58.14
C ARG A 608 -21.53 17.94 -59.52
N SER A 609 -21.18 19.15 -59.94
CA SER A 609 -21.47 19.68 -61.27
C SER A 609 -20.20 19.80 -62.11
N ALA A 610 -20.24 19.32 -63.35
CA ALA A 610 -19.14 19.53 -64.29
C ALA A 610 -19.11 20.97 -64.80
N ARG A 611 -17.90 21.49 -64.96
CA ARG A 611 -17.67 22.82 -65.52
C ARG A 611 -16.67 22.77 -66.66
N TRP A 612 -16.90 23.63 -67.63
CA TRP A 612 -15.88 23.98 -68.60
C TRP A 612 -14.78 24.82 -67.96
N SER A 613 -13.65 24.96 -68.65
CA SER A 613 -12.49 25.73 -68.18
C SER A 613 -12.75 27.22 -67.97
N ASP A 614 -13.82 27.75 -68.56
CA ASP A 614 -14.32 29.12 -68.42
C ASP A 614 -15.36 29.28 -67.29
N GLY A 615 -15.67 28.19 -66.56
CA GLY A 615 -16.50 28.19 -65.36
C GLY A 615 -17.99 27.93 -65.57
N HIS A 616 -18.48 27.76 -66.81
CA HIS A 616 -19.89 27.45 -67.05
C HIS A 616 -20.21 25.97 -66.80
N VAL A 617 -21.41 25.71 -66.25
CA VAL A 617 -21.90 24.35 -65.99
C VAL A 617 -22.25 23.68 -67.32
N MET A 618 -21.77 22.46 -67.48
CA MET A 618 -22.01 21.68 -68.69
C MET A 618 -23.45 21.21 -68.82
N THR A 619 -24.00 21.30 -70.02
CA THR A 619 -25.31 20.77 -70.39
C THR A 619 -25.25 19.29 -70.77
N ARG A 620 -26.40 18.61 -70.73
CA ARG A 620 -26.54 17.21 -71.17
C ARG A 620 -26.08 16.99 -72.61
N GLY A 621 -26.40 17.91 -73.51
CA GLY A 621 -26.04 17.80 -74.93
C GLY A 621 -24.52 17.81 -75.13
N GLU A 622 -23.80 18.58 -74.32
CA GLU A 622 -22.34 18.65 -74.39
C GLU A 622 -21.69 17.36 -73.87
N PHE A 623 -22.18 16.80 -72.76
CA PHE A 623 -21.71 15.50 -72.26
C PHE A 623 -21.85 14.36 -73.27
N ALA A 624 -22.95 14.35 -74.02
CA ALA A 624 -23.22 13.31 -75.01
C ALA A 624 -22.21 13.28 -76.18
N THR A 625 -21.47 14.37 -76.38
CA THR A 625 -20.44 14.47 -77.44
C THR A 625 -19.03 14.12 -76.98
N MET A 626 -18.83 13.92 -75.67
CA MET A 626 -17.52 13.63 -75.09
C MET A 626 -17.21 12.15 -75.06
N LEU A 627 -15.92 11.82 -75.00
CA LEU A 627 -15.47 10.43 -74.86
C LEU A 627 -15.54 10.02 -73.38
N PRO A 628 -16.45 9.12 -72.97
CA PRO A 628 -16.43 8.57 -71.63
C PRO A 628 -15.16 7.73 -71.46
N THR A 629 -14.39 8.05 -70.42
CA THR A 629 -13.10 7.44 -70.14
C THR A 629 -13.14 6.79 -68.76
N ALA A 630 -12.95 5.48 -68.70
CA ALA A 630 -12.97 4.76 -67.43
C ALA A 630 -11.84 5.23 -66.51
N VAL A 631 -12.17 5.48 -65.25
CA VAL A 631 -11.19 5.88 -64.21
C VAL A 631 -11.13 4.88 -63.04
N GLY A 632 -11.88 3.77 -63.13
CA GLY A 632 -11.87 2.68 -62.16
C GLY A 632 -13.25 2.45 -61.55
N ASP A 633 -13.49 1.23 -61.04
CA ASP A 633 -14.68 0.86 -60.23
C ASP A 633 -16.04 1.27 -60.82
N GLY A 634 -16.20 1.16 -62.13
CA GLY A 634 -17.44 1.55 -62.84
C GLY A 634 -17.65 3.06 -62.96
N ARG A 635 -16.66 3.87 -62.57
CA ARG A 635 -16.65 5.31 -62.71
C ARG A 635 -16.03 5.74 -64.03
N TYR A 636 -16.61 6.77 -64.63
CA TYR A 636 -16.19 7.37 -65.88
C TYR A 636 -15.96 8.86 -65.70
N ALA A 637 -14.81 9.34 -66.17
CA ALA A 637 -14.59 10.74 -66.47
C ALA A 637 -14.97 11.02 -67.93
N PHE A 638 -15.04 12.29 -68.31
CA PHE A 638 -15.34 12.69 -69.69
C PHE A 638 -14.15 13.44 -70.26
N ARG A 639 -13.75 13.07 -71.48
CA ARG A 639 -12.59 13.66 -72.16
C ARG A 639 -13.04 14.47 -73.36
N SER A 640 -12.51 15.69 -73.45
CA SER A 640 -12.66 16.60 -74.59
C SER A 640 -11.30 17.23 -74.94
N GLY A 641 -10.91 17.22 -76.22
CA GLY A 641 -9.62 17.78 -76.66
C GLY A 641 -8.39 17.19 -75.94
N GLY A 642 -8.47 15.94 -75.47
CA GLY A 642 -7.39 15.27 -74.74
C GLY A 642 -7.32 15.57 -73.24
N ARG A 643 -8.17 16.44 -72.69
CA ARG A 643 -8.23 16.77 -71.25
C ARG A 643 -9.48 16.20 -70.59
N MET A 644 -9.38 15.83 -69.31
CA MET A 644 -10.55 15.46 -68.51
C MET A 644 -11.33 16.71 -68.11
N VAL A 645 -12.65 16.60 -68.15
CA VAL A 645 -13.57 17.61 -67.61
C VAL A 645 -13.38 17.73 -66.11
N LYS A 646 -13.42 18.96 -65.60
CA LYS A 646 -13.28 19.26 -64.18
C LYS A 646 -14.63 19.52 -63.52
N ASP A 647 -14.72 19.25 -62.23
CA ASP A 647 -15.85 19.67 -61.40
C ASP A 647 -15.64 21.08 -60.83
N GLU A 648 -16.62 21.56 -60.08
CA GLU A 648 -16.58 22.88 -59.43
C GLU A 648 -15.48 23.06 -58.37
N HIS A 649 -14.79 21.99 -57.95
CA HIS A 649 -13.68 22.01 -57.00
C HIS A 649 -12.31 21.88 -57.71
N GLY A 650 -12.30 21.69 -59.04
CA GLY A 650 -11.08 21.50 -59.82
C GLY A 650 -10.60 20.04 -59.94
N ASP A 651 -11.35 19.10 -59.37
CA ASP A 651 -11.09 17.66 -59.50
C ASP A 651 -11.63 17.14 -60.85
N ASP A 652 -11.16 15.96 -61.29
CA ASP A 652 -11.76 15.30 -62.45
C ASP A 652 -13.23 14.97 -62.17
N TYR A 653 -14.12 15.46 -63.03
CA TYR A 653 -15.55 15.16 -62.93
C TYR A 653 -15.77 13.69 -63.30
N THR A 654 -16.30 12.92 -62.35
CA THR A 654 -16.48 11.47 -62.49
C THR A 654 -17.90 11.06 -62.13
N VAL A 655 -18.42 10.06 -62.83
CA VAL A 655 -19.77 9.51 -62.59
C VAL A 655 -19.75 8.01 -62.48
N ASP A 656 -20.48 7.43 -61.53
CA ASP A 656 -20.72 5.99 -61.45
C ASP A 656 -21.80 5.56 -62.44
N VAL A 657 -21.42 4.78 -63.44
CA VAL A 657 -22.34 4.32 -64.50
C VAL A 657 -23.51 3.50 -63.96
N ARG A 658 -23.36 2.87 -62.78
CA ARG A 658 -24.41 2.07 -62.15
C ARG A 658 -25.53 2.93 -61.57
N GLN A 659 -25.23 4.20 -61.27
CA GLN A 659 -26.19 5.16 -60.74
C GLN A 659 -26.88 5.98 -61.86
N LEU A 660 -26.45 5.81 -63.12
CA LEU A 660 -27.06 6.48 -64.26
C LEU A 660 -28.28 5.70 -64.77
N GLY A 661 -29.45 6.36 -64.78
CA GLY A 661 -30.69 5.83 -65.36
C GLY A 661 -31.43 4.83 -64.47
N GLN A 662 -31.22 4.88 -63.16
CA GLN A 662 -32.08 4.23 -62.15
C GLN A 662 -33.29 5.09 -61.80
#